data_AF-A0A665X0N9-F1
#
_entry.id   AF-A0A665X0N9-F1
#
_cell.length_a   1.000
_cell.length_b   1.000
_cell.length_c   1.000
_cell.angle_alpha   90.00
_cell.angle_beta   90.00
_cell.angle_gamma   90.00
#
_symmetry.space_group_name_H-M   'P 1'
#
loop_
_entity.id
_entity.type
_entity.pdbx_description
1 polymer ?
#
loop_
_entity_poly.entity_id
_entity_poly.type
_entity_poly.pdbx_seq_one_letter_code
_entity_poly.pdbx_strand_id
1 'polypeptide(L)'
;MHPVLPLTVLWLLPVALTLEADSPLDCIPRKSIPYQMGNTRLFHEDGVFNYSTMLLREDLNLLVLGAREALYALDLNNISNKLASVKWEVTDQQKAECKNKGKDPEMECKNYIRILHKLEGDTMYVCGTNAFDPECDYMSYADGKLTLQKKGEDGKGKCPFDPFQRYASIMDDNNLYSATSMNFLGSEPILMRSSPVSIRTEFKSSWLNEPSFVSLAQMPEHDKSEEGDDDKVYLFFSETAVECDCYNKLVVSRVARVCKGDQGGQRTLQKKWTTFLKARLDCPVLEAQLPYIIQDTYRWCDPQQHWKHCLFYAVFTPQSDTSDLSAVCVYKVSDISRVFAEGKFKTPVPVETSFVKWVMYSGDVPVPRPGACINNEAREMGITQTLDLPDRTLQFIKDRPLMDQAIQPVGEKPLLVRRGATFSRIVVTQVQAADGKKYHVMFIGTEQGTILKAVNYDGEMFIIEEIQLFQLPEPIKILKLSNVTDQLYAGSDDGVAQIPLASCERSLTCMDCVLARDPYCGWDNVVGKCILLSISERELIQSVKQGDASLCPEADPVKPTNKSIWPGGNLKLSCPSPSNLAKTNWEWENRPLTPSARLQLLKDGLLILNASDSDGGQYRCLSVESSKSAEYRTTVAKYQVVIRASGTGDRSISDARIGGSSVTGLKAIVGLLVVTLLVLLAWNFYKGHLPLPWKCGKKDESHEEDSLHSIVPSRETQPAPIEDKPLMSGRGSGNSNSNHSRGETAFTATGKNDAPEVSLTSLQYIDDESEI
;
A
#
# COMPACT_ATOMS: atom_id res chain seq x y z
N MET A 1 52.72 17.92 36.43
CA MET A 1 52.77 16.46 36.65
C MET A 1 51.49 16.00 37.34
N HIS A 2 51.18 14.70 37.28
CA HIS A 2 49.95 14.03 37.74
C HIS A 2 48.69 14.20 36.86
N PRO A 3 48.27 13.13 36.14
CA PRO A 3 46.97 13.03 35.50
C PRO A 3 45.98 12.21 36.36
N VAL A 4 44.78 12.75 36.62
CA VAL A 4 43.68 12.01 37.29
C VAL A 4 42.33 12.40 36.69
N LEU A 5 42.05 11.96 35.46
CA LEU A 5 40.72 12.10 34.81
C LEU A 5 40.54 11.20 33.56
N PRO A 6 40.57 9.86 33.70
CA PRO A 6 39.78 9.01 32.81
C PRO A 6 39.12 7.81 33.55
N LEU A 7 38.26 8.09 34.54
CA LEU A 7 37.57 7.04 35.32
C LEU A 7 36.05 7.24 35.48
N THR A 8 35.54 8.46 35.28
CA THR A 8 34.10 8.78 35.36
C THR A 8 33.31 8.37 34.11
N VAL A 9 33.95 8.27 32.95
CA VAL A 9 33.27 7.99 31.67
C VAL A 9 32.85 6.51 31.53
N LEU A 10 33.62 5.57 32.11
CA LEU A 10 33.31 4.14 32.02
C LEU A 10 32.10 3.70 32.85
N TRP A 11 31.67 4.50 33.83
CA TRP A 11 30.57 4.13 34.75
C TRP A 11 29.17 4.56 34.27
N LEU A 12 29.05 5.28 33.15
CA LEU A 12 27.76 5.68 32.57
C LEU A 12 27.27 4.75 31.44
N LEU A 13 28.20 4.04 30.77
CA LEU A 13 27.89 3.04 29.74
C LEU A 13 26.91 1.92 30.18
N PRO A 14 26.99 1.33 31.40
CA PRO A 14 26.02 0.31 31.81
C PRO A 14 24.63 0.86 32.18
N VAL A 15 24.51 2.18 32.40
CA VAL A 15 23.21 2.83 32.69
C VAL A 15 22.45 3.08 31.38
N ALA A 16 23.16 3.45 30.30
CA ALA A 16 22.58 3.56 28.96
C ALA A 16 22.09 2.21 28.39
N LEU A 17 22.59 1.09 28.91
CA LEU A 17 22.21 -0.28 28.50
C LEU A 17 21.16 -0.94 29.41
N THR A 18 20.61 -0.23 30.40
CA THR A 18 19.53 -0.73 31.26
C THR A 18 18.22 0.07 31.13
N LEU A 19 18.18 1.01 30.18
CA LEU A 19 16.96 1.64 29.68
C LEU A 19 16.56 1.03 28.32
N GLU A 20 16.06 -0.21 28.36
CA GLU A 20 15.07 -0.66 27.37
C GLU A 20 13.77 0.14 27.59
N ALA A 21 13.78 1.41 27.19
CA ALA A 21 12.56 2.13 26.90
C ALA A 21 12.06 1.61 25.55
N ASP A 22 10.90 0.96 25.52
CA ASP A 22 10.28 0.47 24.28
C ASP A 22 10.24 1.60 23.25
N SER A 23 10.97 1.42 22.15
CA SER A 23 11.11 2.47 21.13
C SER A 23 9.75 2.69 20.46
N PRO A 24 9.26 3.94 20.33
CA PRO A 24 7.94 4.22 19.75
C PRO A 24 7.80 3.82 18.26
N LEU A 25 8.88 3.32 17.64
CA LEU A 25 8.92 2.74 16.31
C LEU A 25 8.40 1.29 16.26
N ASP A 26 8.52 0.53 17.36
CA ASP A 26 8.13 -0.87 17.44
C ASP A 26 6.75 -1.04 18.08
N CYS A 27 5.73 -0.49 17.43
CA CYS A 27 4.33 -0.76 17.75
C CYS A 27 3.97 -2.23 17.42
N ILE A 28 4.23 -3.14 18.38
CA ILE A 28 3.94 -4.58 18.26
C ILE A 28 2.43 -4.85 18.49
N PRO A 29 1.74 -5.64 17.64
CA PRO A 29 0.36 -6.07 17.89
C PRO A 29 0.25 -6.90 19.19
N ARG A 30 -0.68 -6.56 20.09
CA ARG A 30 -0.87 -7.30 21.36
C ARG A 30 -1.14 -8.79 21.11
N LYS A 31 -1.99 -9.12 20.14
CA LYS A 31 -2.19 -10.50 19.66
C LYS A 31 -1.87 -10.62 18.18
N SER A 32 -1.23 -11.73 17.79
CA SER A 32 -1.08 -12.14 16.38
C SER A 32 -1.90 -13.39 16.16
N ILE A 33 -2.94 -13.30 15.33
CA ILE A 33 -3.89 -14.36 15.04
C ILE A 33 -3.46 -15.03 13.72
N PRO A 34 -2.91 -16.26 13.75
CA PRO A 34 -2.55 -16.99 12.55
C PRO A 34 -3.81 -17.42 11.78
N TYR A 35 -3.64 -17.74 10.50
CA TYR A 35 -4.72 -18.28 9.67
C TYR A 35 -5.28 -19.57 10.29
N GLN A 36 -6.60 -19.63 10.44
CA GLN A 36 -7.36 -20.79 10.93
C GLN A 36 -8.66 -20.89 10.15
N MET A 37 -8.96 -22.07 9.61
CA MET A 37 -10.22 -22.33 8.92
C MET A 37 -11.41 -22.05 9.85
N GLY A 38 -12.31 -21.17 9.43
CA GLY A 38 -13.52 -20.77 10.17
C GLY A 38 -13.42 -19.46 10.95
N ASN A 39 -12.23 -18.86 11.12
CA ASN A 39 -12.09 -17.53 11.75
C ASN A 39 -12.52 -16.36 10.85
N THR A 40 -12.62 -16.60 9.54
CA THR A 40 -13.05 -15.66 8.51
C THR A 40 -14.02 -16.37 7.56
N ARG A 41 -14.95 -15.63 6.97
CA ARG A 41 -15.74 -16.11 5.82
C ARG A 41 -14.95 -15.77 4.55
N LEU A 42 -14.81 -16.72 3.64
CA LEU A 42 -14.00 -16.57 2.43
C LEU A 42 -14.85 -16.80 1.17
N PHE A 43 -14.49 -16.13 0.09
CA PHE A 43 -15.00 -16.39 -1.25
C PHE A 43 -13.84 -16.44 -2.26
N HIS A 44 -13.82 -17.48 -3.09
CA HIS A 44 -13.07 -17.58 -4.34
C HIS A 44 -13.89 -18.46 -5.30
N GLU A 45 -13.62 -18.35 -6.61
CA GLU A 45 -14.16 -19.25 -7.64
C GLU A 45 -12.99 -19.96 -8.34
N ASP A 46 -13.08 -21.28 -8.55
CA ASP A 46 -11.98 -22.06 -9.10
C ASP A 46 -11.58 -21.59 -10.51
N GLY A 47 -10.29 -21.29 -10.69
CA GLY A 47 -9.72 -20.78 -11.93
C GLY A 47 -9.87 -19.27 -12.15
N VAL A 48 -10.53 -18.55 -11.23
CA VAL A 48 -10.72 -17.09 -11.29
C VAL A 48 -9.87 -16.39 -10.23
N PHE A 49 -9.16 -15.35 -10.69
CA PHE A 49 -8.14 -14.65 -9.93
C PHE A 49 -8.31 -13.13 -10.13
N ASN A 50 -7.48 -12.37 -9.41
CA ASN A 50 -7.36 -10.92 -9.48
C ASN A 50 -8.70 -10.23 -9.19
N TYR A 51 -9.23 -10.43 -7.98
CA TYR A 51 -10.40 -9.74 -7.45
C TYR A 51 -10.06 -8.26 -7.27
N SER A 52 -10.28 -7.48 -8.34
CA SER A 52 -9.63 -6.21 -8.63
C SER A 52 -10.45 -4.98 -8.22
N THR A 53 -11.75 -5.15 -7.98
CA THR A 53 -12.65 -4.07 -7.52
C THR A 53 -13.88 -4.61 -6.79
N MET A 54 -14.46 -3.81 -5.89
CA MET A 54 -15.55 -4.22 -5.00
C MET A 54 -16.50 -3.06 -4.69
N LEU A 55 -17.80 -3.31 -4.81
CA LEU A 55 -18.88 -2.38 -4.50
C LEU A 55 -19.84 -2.99 -3.47
N LEU A 56 -20.05 -2.29 -2.36
CA LEU A 56 -21.10 -2.64 -1.41
C LEU A 56 -22.43 -2.05 -1.89
N ARG A 57 -23.45 -2.91 -2.01
CA ARG A 57 -24.84 -2.54 -2.27
C ARG A 57 -25.67 -2.93 -1.06
N GLU A 58 -25.46 -2.22 0.03
CA GLU A 58 -26.18 -2.40 1.31
C GLU A 58 -27.70 -2.31 1.09
N ASP A 59 -28.14 -1.47 0.15
CA ASP A 59 -29.54 -1.30 -0.25
C ASP A 59 -30.15 -2.49 -1.01
N LEU A 60 -29.33 -3.44 -1.49
CA LEU A 60 -29.75 -4.71 -2.08
C LEU A 60 -29.35 -5.92 -1.22
N ASN A 61 -28.68 -5.70 -0.08
CA ASN A 61 -27.96 -6.74 0.68
C ASN A 61 -26.92 -7.52 -0.17
N LEU A 62 -26.18 -6.84 -1.05
CA LEU A 62 -25.17 -7.48 -1.91
C LEU A 62 -23.77 -6.90 -1.69
N LEU A 63 -22.78 -7.77 -1.84
CA LEU A 63 -21.41 -7.38 -2.20
C LEU A 63 -21.19 -7.76 -3.66
N VAL A 64 -20.93 -6.76 -4.51
CA VAL A 64 -20.65 -6.96 -5.94
C VAL A 64 -19.16 -6.88 -6.16
N LEU A 65 -18.61 -7.90 -6.82
CA LEU A 65 -17.19 -8.19 -6.88
C LEU A 65 -16.73 -8.36 -8.33
N GLY A 66 -15.76 -7.55 -8.77
CA GLY A 66 -15.15 -7.63 -10.09
C GLY A 66 -13.81 -8.35 -10.03
N ALA A 67 -13.64 -9.39 -10.85
CA ALA A 67 -12.43 -10.20 -10.96
C ALA A 67 -11.85 -10.14 -12.39
N ARG A 68 -10.93 -11.04 -12.73
CA ARG A 68 -10.55 -11.30 -14.13
C ARG A 68 -11.69 -12.05 -14.84
N GLU A 69 -12.20 -11.45 -15.91
CA GLU A 69 -13.24 -11.94 -16.83
C GLU A 69 -14.62 -12.27 -16.22
N ALA A 70 -14.84 -11.98 -14.94
CA ALA A 70 -16.07 -12.31 -14.24
C ALA A 70 -16.48 -11.24 -13.22
N LEU A 71 -17.80 -11.14 -13.01
CA LEU A 71 -18.42 -10.41 -11.91
C LEU A 71 -19.32 -11.33 -11.09
N TYR A 72 -19.36 -11.09 -9.78
CA TYR A 72 -20.15 -11.86 -8.82
C TYR A 72 -21.03 -10.93 -7.99
N ALA A 73 -22.22 -11.40 -7.64
CA ALA A 73 -23.05 -10.86 -6.58
C ALA A 73 -23.08 -11.89 -5.43
N LEU A 74 -22.55 -11.51 -4.28
CA LEU A 74 -22.46 -12.32 -3.07
C LEU A 74 -23.42 -11.76 -2.01
N ASP A 75 -23.93 -12.63 -1.14
CA ASP A 75 -24.72 -12.19 0.03
C ASP A 75 -23.83 -11.35 0.96
N LEU A 76 -24.24 -10.11 1.22
CA LEU A 76 -23.49 -9.20 2.07
C LEU A 76 -23.29 -9.74 3.50
N ASN A 77 -24.23 -10.53 4.00
CA ASN A 77 -24.12 -11.13 5.33
C ASN A 77 -23.14 -12.31 5.37
N ASN A 78 -22.98 -13.05 4.27
CA ASN A 78 -22.11 -14.22 4.20
C ASN A 78 -21.54 -14.38 2.78
N ILE A 79 -20.35 -13.82 2.53
CA ILE A 79 -19.78 -13.76 1.17
C ILE A 79 -19.53 -15.13 0.53
N SER A 80 -19.42 -16.20 1.34
CA SER A 80 -19.31 -17.58 0.83
C SER A 80 -20.57 -18.05 0.08
N ASN A 81 -21.69 -17.30 0.17
CA ASN A 81 -22.92 -17.52 -0.56
C ASN A 81 -22.95 -16.69 -1.86
N LYS A 82 -22.57 -17.31 -2.98
CA LYS A 82 -22.67 -16.73 -4.33
C LYS A 82 -24.13 -16.75 -4.81
N LEU A 83 -24.74 -15.58 -4.95
CA LEU A 83 -26.12 -15.40 -5.38
C LEU A 83 -26.25 -15.41 -6.91
N ALA A 84 -25.36 -14.69 -7.60
CA ALA A 84 -25.30 -14.65 -9.06
C ALA A 84 -23.89 -14.36 -9.56
N SER A 85 -23.64 -14.61 -10.85
CA SER A 85 -22.41 -14.21 -11.55
C SER A 85 -22.66 -13.98 -13.03
N VAL A 86 -21.86 -13.11 -13.66
CA VAL A 86 -21.85 -12.88 -15.10
C VAL A 86 -20.41 -12.85 -15.61
N LYS A 87 -20.18 -13.50 -16.76
CA LYS A 87 -18.87 -13.49 -17.46
C LYS A 87 -18.80 -12.31 -18.42
N TRP A 88 -17.63 -11.68 -18.48
CA TRP A 88 -17.23 -10.65 -19.45
C TRP A 88 -15.83 -10.99 -19.98
N GLU A 89 -15.71 -12.20 -20.52
CA GLU A 89 -14.51 -12.72 -21.18
C GLU A 89 -14.20 -11.94 -22.47
N VAL A 90 -12.92 -11.85 -22.83
CA VAL A 90 -12.51 -11.25 -24.12
C VAL A 90 -12.71 -12.24 -25.26
N THR A 91 -12.98 -11.73 -26.47
CA THR A 91 -13.03 -12.58 -27.66
C THR A 91 -11.63 -13.04 -28.07
N ASP A 92 -11.53 -14.19 -28.75
CA ASP A 92 -10.27 -14.67 -29.33
C ASP A 92 -9.64 -13.64 -30.30
N GLN A 93 -10.46 -12.82 -30.97
CA GLN A 93 -9.98 -11.73 -31.81
C GLN A 93 -9.28 -10.64 -30.97
N GLN A 94 -9.92 -10.09 -29.93
CA GLN A 94 -9.30 -9.10 -29.03
C GLN A 94 -8.04 -9.67 -28.38
N LYS A 95 -8.07 -10.95 -27.97
CA LYS A 95 -6.91 -11.65 -27.41
C LYS A 95 -5.75 -11.73 -28.41
N ALA A 96 -6.03 -12.04 -29.68
CA ALA A 96 -5.04 -12.08 -30.75
C ALA A 96 -4.50 -10.68 -31.11
N GLU A 97 -5.36 -9.66 -31.18
CA GLU A 97 -4.97 -8.28 -31.44
C GLU A 97 -4.09 -7.71 -30.33
N CYS A 98 -4.43 -7.97 -29.06
CA CYS A 98 -3.61 -7.62 -27.91
C CYS A 98 -2.24 -8.35 -27.94
N LYS A 99 -2.23 -9.65 -28.25
CA LYS A 99 -0.98 -10.41 -28.43
C LYS A 99 -0.12 -9.84 -29.56
N ASN A 100 -0.72 -9.38 -30.65
CA ASN A 100 -0.02 -8.74 -31.76
C ASN A 100 0.58 -7.36 -31.37
N LYS A 101 0.05 -6.70 -30.33
CA LYS A 101 0.67 -5.51 -29.68
C LYS A 101 1.82 -5.88 -28.73
N GLY A 102 2.21 -7.15 -28.63
CA GLY A 102 3.36 -7.63 -27.84
C GLY A 102 3.06 -7.96 -26.37
N LYS A 103 1.78 -8.03 -25.98
CA LYS A 103 1.33 -8.33 -24.60
C LYS A 103 1.09 -9.83 -24.39
N ASP A 104 1.22 -10.31 -23.15
CA ASP A 104 1.05 -11.73 -22.81
C ASP A 104 -0.42 -12.19 -22.99
N PRO A 105 -0.69 -13.27 -23.75
CA PRO A 105 -2.05 -13.69 -24.06
C PRO A 105 -2.84 -14.24 -22.85
N GLU A 106 -2.19 -14.84 -21.86
CA GLU A 106 -2.89 -15.55 -20.76
C GLU A 106 -2.99 -14.71 -19.48
N MET A 107 -2.07 -13.77 -19.27
CA MET A 107 -2.11 -12.82 -18.16
C MET A 107 -2.60 -11.43 -18.60
N GLU A 108 -1.96 -10.78 -19.56
CA GLU A 108 -2.22 -9.37 -19.88
C GLU A 108 -3.46 -9.17 -20.79
N CYS A 109 -3.62 -10.00 -21.81
CA CYS A 109 -4.70 -9.89 -22.80
C CYS A 109 -6.03 -10.48 -22.31
N LYS A 110 -6.46 -10.04 -21.12
CA LYS A 110 -7.68 -10.44 -20.44
C LYS A 110 -8.49 -9.22 -20.03
N ASN A 111 -9.78 -9.40 -19.77
CA ASN A 111 -10.63 -8.34 -19.24
C ASN A 111 -10.57 -8.34 -17.72
N TYR A 112 -9.86 -7.41 -17.11
CA TYR A 112 -9.88 -7.21 -15.66
C TYR A 112 -10.88 -6.13 -15.30
N ILE A 113 -11.87 -6.45 -14.48
CA ILE A 113 -12.84 -5.46 -14.02
C ILE A 113 -12.17 -4.51 -13.02
N ARG A 114 -12.27 -3.20 -13.28
CA ARG A 114 -11.61 -2.14 -12.48
C ARG A 114 -12.62 -1.20 -11.85
N ILE A 115 -13.67 -0.85 -12.56
CA ILE A 115 -14.67 0.10 -12.10
C ILE A 115 -15.94 -0.65 -11.75
N LEU A 116 -16.46 -0.38 -10.55
CA LEU A 116 -17.79 -0.72 -10.09
C LEU A 116 -18.32 0.44 -9.26
N HIS A 117 -19.30 1.18 -9.80
CA HIS A 117 -19.99 2.26 -9.09
C HIS A 117 -21.49 2.01 -9.01
N LYS A 118 -22.10 2.44 -7.92
CA LYS A 118 -23.56 2.47 -7.79
C LYS A 118 -24.15 3.56 -8.68
N LEU A 119 -25.29 3.26 -9.29
CA LEU A 119 -26.18 4.22 -9.94
C LEU A 119 -27.56 4.18 -9.25
N GLU A 120 -28.56 4.85 -9.81
CA GLU A 120 -29.94 4.81 -9.32
C GLU A 120 -30.60 3.42 -9.45
N GLY A 121 -31.57 3.12 -8.58
CA GLY A 121 -32.30 1.86 -8.58
C GLY A 121 -31.39 0.64 -8.34
N ASP A 122 -31.61 -0.43 -9.08
CA ASP A 122 -30.80 -1.65 -9.08
C ASP A 122 -29.51 -1.54 -9.93
N THR A 123 -29.32 -0.42 -10.64
CA THR A 123 -28.27 -0.28 -11.66
C THR A 123 -26.90 0.10 -11.10
N MET A 124 -25.85 -0.24 -11.86
CA MET A 124 -24.44 -0.04 -11.55
C MET A 124 -23.66 0.25 -12.84
N TYR A 125 -22.60 1.06 -12.74
CA TYR A 125 -21.66 1.33 -13.83
C TYR A 125 -20.42 0.44 -13.67
N VAL A 126 -19.99 -0.21 -14.75
CA VAL A 126 -18.87 -1.16 -14.73
C VAL A 126 -17.89 -0.89 -15.87
N CYS A 127 -16.58 -1.03 -15.62
CA CYS A 127 -15.57 -1.02 -16.69
C CYS A 127 -14.45 -2.03 -16.44
N GLY A 128 -13.81 -2.49 -17.51
CA GLY A 128 -12.63 -3.35 -17.45
C GLY A 128 -11.60 -3.09 -18.55
N THR A 129 -10.40 -3.67 -18.36
CA THR A 129 -9.23 -3.46 -19.23
C THR A 129 -9.38 -4.06 -20.63
N ASN A 130 -10.28 -5.04 -20.79
CA ASN A 130 -10.70 -5.61 -22.08
C ASN A 130 -9.55 -5.91 -23.06
N ALA A 131 -8.50 -6.59 -22.60
CA ALA A 131 -7.28 -6.87 -23.38
C ALA A 131 -6.62 -5.62 -24.01
N PHE A 132 -6.44 -4.56 -23.22
CA PHE A 132 -5.84 -3.28 -23.63
C PHE A 132 -6.62 -2.54 -24.74
N ASP A 133 -7.96 -2.58 -24.65
CA ASP A 133 -8.85 -1.60 -25.28
C ASP A 133 -10.06 -1.35 -24.35
N PRO A 134 -9.90 -0.51 -23.31
CA PRO A 134 -10.82 -0.45 -22.17
C PRO A 134 -12.27 -0.17 -22.56
N GLU A 135 -13.19 -0.90 -21.93
CA GLU A 135 -14.63 -0.88 -22.22
C GLU A 135 -15.42 -0.66 -20.93
N CYS A 136 -16.51 0.10 -21.03
CA CYS A 136 -17.47 0.32 -19.96
C CYS A 136 -18.88 -0.13 -20.40
N ASP A 137 -19.68 -0.58 -19.45
CA ASP A 137 -21.09 -0.97 -19.67
C ASP A 137 -21.93 -0.65 -18.44
N TYR A 138 -23.24 -0.78 -18.58
CA TYR A 138 -24.20 -0.70 -17.48
C TYR A 138 -24.62 -2.10 -17.08
N MET A 139 -24.76 -2.34 -15.78
CA MET A 139 -25.26 -3.61 -15.25
C MET A 139 -26.34 -3.39 -14.21
N SER A 140 -27.11 -4.44 -13.90
CA SER A 140 -28.13 -4.39 -12.86
C SER A 140 -28.29 -5.74 -12.15
N TYR A 141 -28.99 -5.74 -11.01
CA TYR A 141 -29.36 -6.95 -10.28
C TYR A 141 -30.86 -6.97 -9.98
N ALA A 142 -31.59 -7.84 -10.69
CA ALA A 142 -33.03 -8.00 -10.57
C ALA A 142 -33.38 -9.50 -10.60
N ASP A 143 -34.47 -9.89 -9.92
CA ASP A 143 -34.99 -11.27 -9.87
C ASP A 143 -33.93 -12.35 -9.54
N GLY A 144 -32.96 -12.00 -8.69
CA GLY A 144 -31.85 -12.88 -8.30
C GLY A 144 -30.76 -13.09 -9.38
N LYS A 145 -30.72 -12.23 -10.41
CA LYS A 145 -29.80 -12.34 -11.54
C LYS A 145 -28.98 -11.07 -11.72
N LEU A 146 -27.72 -11.24 -12.10
CA LEU A 146 -26.77 -10.18 -12.41
C LEU A 146 -26.64 -10.07 -13.94
N THR A 147 -26.96 -8.91 -14.53
CA THR A 147 -27.04 -8.75 -16.00
C THR A 147 -26.29 -7.53 -16.50
N LEU A 148 -25.43 -7.72 -17.50
CA LEU A 148 -24.81 -6.68 -18.34
C LEU A 148 -25.78 -6.22 -19.44
N GLN A 149 -25.82 -4.93 -19.75
CA GLN A 149 -26.67 -4.36 -20.81
C GLN A 149 -26.05 -4.50 -22.21
N LYS A 150 -24.74 -4.74 -22.29
CA LYS A 150 -23.95 -4.89 -23.53
C LYS A 150 -24.12 -3.73 -24.50
N LYS A 151 -24.08 -2.50 -23.97
CA LYS A 151 -24.15 -1.27 -24.78
C LYS A 151 -22.80 -0.88 -25.39
N GLY A 152 -21.70 -1.17 -24.70
CA GLY A 152 -20.34 -0.86 -25.14
C GLY A 152 -20.05 0.64 -25.19
N GLU A 153 -19.64 1.22 -24.06
CA GLU A 153 -19.03 2.55 -24.03
C GLU A 153 -17.49 2.47 -24.10
N ASP A 154 -16.87 3.43 -24.81
CA ASP A 154 -15.43 3.62 -24.77
C ASP A 154 -14.96 3.90 -23.32
N GLY A 155 -13.99 3.11 -22.85
CA GLY A 155 -13.40 3.19 -21.52
C GLY A 155 -12.14 4.06 -21.45
N LYS A 156 -11.66 4.63 -22.56
CA LYS A 156 -10.43 5.43 -22.61
C LYS A 156 -10.52 6.66 -21.69
N GLY A 157 -9.51 6.84 -20.84
CA GLY A 157 -9.51 7.86 -19.78
C GLY A 157 -10.47 7.61 -18.61
N LYS A 158 -11.37 6.61 -18.71
CA LYS A 158 -12.21 6.10 -17.61
C LYS A 158 -11.48 4.99 -16.83
N CYS A 159 -11.06 3.95 -17.54
CA CYS A 159 -10.45 2.72 -17.04
C CYS A 159 -9.01 2.57 -17.59
N PRO A 160 -8.04 2.04 -16.83
CA PRO A 160 -6.70 1.75 -17.35
C PRO A 160 -6.72 0.70 -18.46
N PHE A 161 -5.73 0.77 -19.36
CA PHE A 161 -5.41 -0.26 -20.35
C PHE A 161 -4.71 -1.44 -19.70
N ASP A 162 -3.71 -1.16 -18.86
CA ASP A 162 -2.86 -2.17 -18.24
C ASP A 162 -3.45 -2.65 -16.91
N PRO A 163 -3.61 -3.97 -16.68
CA PRO A 163 -4.19 -4.51 -15.45
C PRO A 163 -3.30 -4.34 -14.20
N PHE A 164 -2.05 -3.89 -14.34
CA PHE A 164 -1.17 -3.60 -13.22
C PHE A 164 -1.01 -2.09 -12.98
N GLN A 165 -1.51 -1.24 -13.88
CA GLN A 165 -1.56 0.21 -13.65
C GLN A 165 -2.55 0.57 -12.54
N ARG A 166 -2.10 1.39 -11.59
CA ARG A 166 -2.98 1.96 -10.55
C ARG A 166 -3.87 3.07 -11.13
N TYR A 167 -5.09 3.12 -10.62
CA TYR A 167 -6.17 3.98 -11.07
C TYR A 167 -7.00 4.41 -9.85
N ALA A 168 -7.75 5.49 -9.97
CA ALA A 168 -8.81 5.86 -9.03
C ALA A 168 -10.08 6.25 -9.80
N SER A 169 -11.26 6.03 -9.22
CA SER A 169 -12.51 6.60 -9.75
C SER A 169 -13.57 6.76 -8.68
N ILE A 170 -14.48 7.72 -8.87
CA ILE A 170 -15.74 7.89 -8.12
C ILE A 170 -16.87 8.28 -9.08
N MET A 171 -18.11 7.92 -8.72
CA MET A 171 -19.32 8.42 -9.37
C MET A 171 -19.97 9.47 -8.46
N ASP A 172 -20.32 10.63 -9.03
CA ASP A 172 -20.94 11.77 -8.33
C ASP A 172 -21.95 12.43 -9.27
N ASP A 173 -23.24 12.45 -8.89
CA ASP A 173 -24.39 12.89 -9.69
C ASP A 173 -24.41 12.35 -11.14
N ASN A 174 -24.16 11.03 -11.29
CA ASN A 174 -24.03 10.33 -12.57
C ASN A 174 -22.86 10.80 -13.47
N ASN A 175 -21.93 11.61 -12.94
CA ASN A 175 -20.67 11.95 -13.58
C ASN A 175 -19.55 11.05 -13.03
N LEU A 176 -18.83 10.36 -13.92
CA LEU A 176 -17.67 9.56 -13.51
C LEU A 176 -16.42 10.44 -13.47
N TYR A 177 -15.85 10.63 -12.29
CA TYR A 177 -14.50 11.16 -12.13
C TYR A 177 -13.50 10.00 -12.13
N SER A 178 -12.51 10.04 -13.01
CA SER A 178 -11.51 8.98 -13.22
C SER A 178 -10.09 9.55 -13.28
N ALA A 179 -9.15 8.84 -12.66
CA ALA A 179 -7.72 9.13 -12.70
C ALA A 179 -6.94 7.88 -13.15
N THR A 180 -6.38 7.91 -14.35
CA THR A 180 -5.80 6.75 -15.06
C THR A 180 -4.93 7.21 -16.25
N SER A 181 -4.65 6.33 -17.23
CA SER A 181 -4.07 6.68 -18.54
C SER A 181 -5.14 6.90 -19.61
N MET A 182 -4.89 7.82 -20.56
CA MET A 182 -5.65 7.93 -21.80
C MET A 182 -5.18 6.96 -22.89
N ASN A 183 -3.92 6.47 -22.82
CA ASN A 183 -3.30 5.67 -23.87
C ASN A 183 -2.79 4.29 -23.41
N PHE A 184 -2.52 3.42 -24.40
CA PHE A 184 -2.02 2.05 -24.24
C PHE A 184 -0.68 1.94 -23.49
N LEU A 185 0.19 2.94 -23.60
CA LEU A 185 1.55 2.92 -23.03
C LEU A 185 1.60 3.40 -21.57
N GLY A 186 0.50 3.92 -21.03
CA GLY A 186 0.48 4.53 -19.69
C GLY A 186 1.10 5.93 -19.62
N SER A 187 1.54 6.50 -20.75
CA SER A 187 2.33 7.73 -20.81
C SER A 187 1.52 9.03 -20.85
N GLU A 188 0.19 8.94 -21.03
CA GLU A 188 -0.74 10.06 -20.98
C GLU A 188 -1.61 10.01 -19.70
N PRO A 189 -1.06 10.40 -18.54
CA PRO A 189 -1.83 10.44 -17.30
C PRO A 189 -2.91 11.50 -17.36
N ILE A 190 -4.09 11.16 -16.85
CA ILE A 190 -5.28 11.99 -16.95
C ILE A 190 -6.11 11.93 -15.65
N LEU A 191 -6.56 13.10 -15.17
CA LEU A 191 -7.75 13.22 -14.33
C LEU A 191 -8.88 13.80 -15.19
N MET A 192 -9.97 13.05 -15.35
CA MET A 192 -11.09 13.37 -16.23
C MET A 192 -12.43 13.25 -15.50
N ARG A 193 -13.40 14.05 -15.92
CA ARG A 193 -14.83 13.81 -15.68
C ARG A 193 -15.48 13.38 -16.98
N SER A 194 -16.24 12.29 -16.95
CA SER A 194 -16.99 11.75 -18.07
C SER A 194 -18.49 11.98 -17.87
N SER A 195 -19.15 12.37 -18.95
CA SER A 195 -20.56 12.82 -19.02
C SER A 195 -20.84 14.16 -18.30
N PRO A 196 -21.86 14.93 -18.74
CA PRO A 196 -22.23 15.10 -20.15
C PRO A 196 -21.16 15.91 -20.91
N VAL A 197 -20.42 16.79 -20.20
CA VAL A 197 -19.29 17.57 -20.73
C VAL A 197 -18.00 16.95 -20.23
N SER A 198 -17.23 16.34 -21.14
CA SER A 198 -15.90 15.81 -20.85
C SER A 198 -14.91 16.94 -20.54
N ILE A 199 -14.28 16.87 -19.38
CA ILE A 199 -13.24 17.81 -18.92
C ILE A 199 -12.05 17.02 -18.40
N ARG A 200 -10.84 17.45 -18.75
CA ARG A 200 -9.60 16.74 -18.40
C ARG A 200 -8.42 17.64 -18.02
N THR A 201 -7.36 17.03 -17.50
CA THR A 201 -6.07 17.70 -17.30
C THR A 201 -5.35 18.01 -18.61
N GLU A 202 -4.49 19.04 -18.60
CA GLU A 202 -3.48 19.21 -19.66
C GLU A 202 -2.46 18.06 -19.62
N PHE A 203 -2.00 17.63 -20.80
CA PHE A 203 -0.86 16.72 -20.92
C PHE A 203 0.46 17.50 -20.77
N LYS A 204 0.71 17.99 -19.56
CA LYS A 204 1.96 18.65 -19.14
C LYS A 204 2.47 18.01 -17.85
N SER A 205 3.79 17.80 -17.73
CA SER A 205 4.43 17.35 -16.48
C SER A 205 4.18 18.29 -15.29
N SER A 206 4.00 19.60 -15.54
CA SER A 206 3.57 20.54 -14.50
C SER A 206 2.23 20.18 -13.86
N TRP A 207 1.33 19.52 -14.59
CA TRP A 207 0.03 19.05 -14.10
C TRP A 207 0.12 17.65 -13.50
N LEU A 208 0.66 16.68 -14.23
CA LEU A 208 0.83 15.29 -13.79
C LEU A 208 2.13 14.73 -14.38
N ASN A 209 3.05 14.25 -13.52
CA ASN A 209 4.37 13.79 -13.95
C ASN A 209 4.64 12.34 -13.55
N GLU A 210 4.33 11.38 -14.43
CA GLU A 210 4.45 9.93 -14.17
C GLU A 210 3.70 9.48 -12.88
N PRO A 211 2.41 9.84 -12.71
CA PRO A 211 1.71 9.62 -11.45
C PRO A 211 1.29 8.16 -11.23
N SER A 212 1.32 7.73 -9.97
CA SER A 212 0.65 6.53 -9.49
C SER A 212 -0.57 6.95 -8.66
N PHE A 213 -1.77 6.80 -9.22
CA PHE A 213 -3.01 7.22 -8.58
C PHE A 213 -3.39 6.31 -7.41
N VAL A 214 -3.96 6.88 -6.35
CA VAL A 214 -4.32 6.15 -5.13
C VAL A 214 -5.82 6.18 -4.87
N SER A 215 -6.43 7.37 -4.83
CA SER A 215 -7.84 7.51 -4.46
C SER A 215 -8.47 8.81 -4.97
N LEU A 216 -9.79 8.82 -5.04
CA LEU A 216 -10.62 10.00 -5.29
C LEU A 216 -11.68 10.11 -4.19
N ALA A 217 -12.00 11.33 -3.76
CA ALA A 217 -13.02 11.59 -2.75
C ALA A 217 -13.77 12.91 -3.03
N GLN A 218 -15.09 12.85 -3.12
CA GLN A 218 -15.95 14.03 -3.11
C GLN A 218 -16.03 14.61 -1.69
N MET A 219 -16.10 15.94 -1.63
CA MET A 219 -16.27 16.71 -0.40
C MET A 219 -17.42 17.72 -0.61
N PRO A 220 -18.48 17.66 0.21
CA PRO A 220 -19.55 18.63 0.19
C PRO A 220 -19.10 19.92 0.87
N GLU A 221 -18.27 20.71 0.18
CA GLU A 221 -17.79 21.99 0.71
C GLU A 221 -18.80 23.14 0.49
N HIS A 222 -19.80 22.94 -0.39
CA HIS A 222 -20.95 23.84 -0.53
C HIS A 222 -21.86 23.82 0.70
N ASP A 223 -22.01 22.66 1.36
CA ASP A 223 -22.89 22.49 2.51
C ASP A 223 -22.54 23.46 3.65
N LYS A 224 -23.45 24.42 3.89
CA LYS A 224 -23.33 25.50 4.90
C LYS A 224 -22.19 26.50 4.60
N SER A 225 -21.78 26.64 3.34
CA SER A 225 -20.76 27.60 2.91
C SER A 225 -21.26 29.05 2.94
N GLU A 226 -20.77 29.85 3.90
CA GLU A 226 -21.04 31.30 3.99
C GLU A 226 -20.50 32.07 2.78
N GLU A 227 -19.40 31.58 2.19
CA GLU A 227 -18.73 32.15 1.01
C GLU A 227 -19.42 31.74 -0.31
N GLY A 228 -20.44 30.87 -0.25
CA GLY A 228 -21.13 30.33 -1.43
C GLY A 228 -20.23 29.50 -2.34
N ASP A 229 -19.17 28.93 -1.78
CA ASP A 229 -18.20 28.05 -2.45
C ASP A 229 -18.85 26.74 -2.94
N ASP A 230 -18.13 25.98 -3.76
CA ASP A 230 -18.60 24.78 -4.48
C ASP A 230 -18.00 23.49 -3.89
N ASP A 231 -18.65 22.38 -4.22
CA ASP A 231 -18.19 21.02 -3.95
C ASP A 231 -16.88 20.71 -4.65
N LYS A 232 -16.05 19.85 -4.04
CA LYS A 232 -14.70 19.57 -4.52
C LYS A 232 -14.43 18.07 -4.59
N VAL A 233 -13.75 17.65 -5.65
CA VAL A 233 -13.23 16.29 -5.81
C VAL A 233 -11.73 16.33 -5.56
N TYR A 234 -11.31 15.66 -4.49
CA TYR A 234 -9.91 15.50 -4.10
C TYR A 234 -9.32 14.23 -4.70
N LEU A 235 -8.14 14.33 -5.31
CA LEU A 235 -7.35 13.23 -5.89
C LEU A 235 -6.06 13.04 -5.07
N PHE A 236 -5.79 11.83 -4.61
CA PHE A 236 -4.52 11.46 -3.97
C PHE A 236 -3.71 10.53 -4.87
N PHE A 237 -2.40 10.80 -4.94
CA PHE A 237 -1.46 10.12 -5.84
C PHE A 237 -0.01 10.37 -5.40
N SER A 238 0.93 9.61 -5.95
CA SER A 238 2.35 9.98 -5.95
C SER A 238 2.80 10.32 -7.38
N GLU A 239 3.83 11.16 -7.54
CA GLU A 239 4.38 11.53 -8.86
C GLU A 239 5.89 11.83 -8.77
N THR A 240 6.57 11.86 -9.92
CA THR A 240 7.96 12.36 -10.03
C THR A 240 7.97 13.87 -9.78
N ALA A 241 8.69 14.32 -8.75
CA ALA A 241 8.69 15.72 -8.29
C ALA A 241 9.35 16.67 -9.31
N VAL A 242 8.53 17.45 -10.01
CA VAL A 242 9.03 18.51 -10.93
C VAL A 242 9.84 19.58 -10.20
N GLU A 243 9.65 19.74 -8.89
CA GLU A 243 10.33 20.73 -8.08
C GLU A 243 11.69 20.30 -7.48
N CYS A 244 12.14 19.05 -7.69
CA CYS A 244 13.52 18.69 -7.35
C CYS A 244 14.44 18.62 -8.57
N ASP A 245 15.51 19.40 -8.52
CA ASP A 245 16.71 19.24 -9.34
C ASP A 245 17.60 18.13 -8.73
N CYS A 246 17.08 16.90 -8.71
CA CYS A 246 17.66 15.73 -8.07
C CYS A 246 18.38 14.83 -9.09
N TYR A 247 19.55 14.27 -8.75
CA TYR A 247 20.29 13.33 -9.62
C TYR A 247 19.47 12.07 -10.00
N ASN A 248 18.64 11.58 -9.08
CA ASN A 248 17.66 10.52 -9.31
C ASN A 248 16.26 11.12 -9.28
N LYS A 249 15.29 10.51 -9.98
CA LYS A 249 13.87 10.88 -9.88
C LYS A 249 13.39 10.77 -8.42
N LEU A 250 13.10 11.91 -7.80
CA LEU A 250 12.49 11.96 -6.47
C LEU A 250 10.98 11.77 -6.61
N VAL A 251 10.41 10.74 -5.99
CA VAL A 251 8.95 10.57 -5.96
C VAL A 251 8.40 11.28 -4.71
N VAL A 252 7.28 11.99 -4.87
CA VAL A 252 6.58 12.69 -3.78
C VAL A 252 5.10 12.37 -3.75
N SER A 253 4.53 12.35 -2.56
CA SER A 253 3.08 12.23 -2.35
C SER A 253 2.36 13.56 -2.59
N ARG A 254 1.17 13.49 -3.18
CA ARG A 254 0.35 14.62 -3.58
C ARG A 254 -1.09 14.48 -3.11
N VAL A 255 -1.71 15.63 -2.87
CA VAL A 255 -3.15 15.80 -3.00
C VAL A 255 -3.42 16.88 -4.04
N ALA A 256 -4.42 16.66 -4.90
CA ALA A 256 -4.95 17.65 -5.83
C ALA A 256 -6.45 17.81 -5.62
N ARG A 257 -7.03 18.89 -6.17
CA ARG A 257 -8.47 19.10 -6.21
C ARG A 257 -8.95 19.72 -7.52
N VAL A 258 -10.22 19.49 -7.83
CA VAL A 258 -11.04 20.22 -8.83
C VAL A 258 -12.40 20.56 -8.21
N CYS A 259 -13.09 21.57 -8.74
CA CYS A 259 -14.45 21.94 -8.31
C CYS A 259 -15.52 21.22 -9.16
N LYS A 260 -16.65 20.87 -8.54
CA LYS A 260 -17.74 20.10 -9.16
C LYS A 260 -18.41 20.87 -10.31
N GLY A 261 -18.61 22.18 -10.16
CA GLY A 261 -19.20 23.07 -11.14
C GLY A 261 -18.25 23.57 -12.25
N ASP A 262 -17.00 23.09 -12.32
CA ASP A 262 -16.07 23.47 -13.41
C ASP A 262 -16.60 22.96 -14.77
N GLN A 263 -16.57 23.85 -15.77
CA GLN A 263 -17.01 23.61 -17.15
C GLN A 263 -15.86 23.73 -18.17
N GLY A 264 -14.64 24.03 -17.70
CA GLY A 264 -13.56 24.52 -18.55
C GLY A 264 -13.63 26.03 -18.77
N GLY A 265 -12.72 26.56 -19.59
CA GLY A 265 -12.67 27.97 -19.97
C GLY A 265 -13.07 28.21 -21.43
N GLN A 266 -13.59 29.40 -21.74
CA GLN A 266 -14.19 29.71 -23.05
C GLN A 266 -13.18 29.79 -24.21
N ARG A 267 -11.90 30.10 -23.92
CA ARG A 267 -10.81 30.23 -24.91
C ARG A 267 -9.56 29.49 -24.43
N THR A 268 -8.97 29.99 -23.36
CA THR A 268 -7.94 29.26 -22.60
C THR A 268 -8.61 28.10 -21.84
N LEU A 269 -7.99 26.92 -21.82
CA LEU A 269 -8.51 25.71 -21.13
C LEU A 269 -9.91 25.23 -21.58
N GLN A 270 -10.23 25.32 -22.87
CA GLN A 270 -11.40 24.65 -23.46
C GLN A 270 -11.38 23.15 -23.16
N LYS A 271 -12.49 22.62 -22.59
CA LYS A 271 -12.66 21.23 -22.14
C LYS A 271 -11.55 20.73 -21.17
N LYS A 272 -10.93 21.64 -20.42
CA LYS A 272 -9.85 21.34 -19.48
C LYS A 272 -10.07 22.05 -18.15
N TRP A 273 -9.69 21.42 -17.04
CA TRP A 273 -9.99 21.95 -15.70
C TRP A 273 -9.44 23.38 -15.52
N THR A 274 -10.29 24.31 -15.10
CA THR A 274 -9.87 25.66 -14.67
C THR A 274 -9.52 25.71 -13.19
N THR A 275 -9.96 24.68 -12.44
CA THR A 275 -9.89 24.59 -10.98
C THR A 275 -8.85 23.60 -10.44
N PHE A 276 -8.06 22.97 -11.32
CA PHE A 276 -7.06 21.96 -10.94
C PHE A 276 -5.86 22.58 -10.20
N LEU A 277 -5.70 22.21 -8.92
CA LEU A 277 -4.54 22.54 -8.09
C LEU A 277 -3.97 21.28 -7.46
N LYS A 278 -2.64 21.20 -7.29
CA LYS A 278 -1.95 20.14 -6.53
C LYS A 278 -0.95 20.69 -5.52
N ALA A 279 -0.80 20.01 -4.39
CA ALA A 279 0.14 20.34 -3.32
C ALA A 279 0.90 19.09 -2.87
N ARG A 280 2.12 19.27 -2.32
CA ARG A 280 2.87 18.17 -1.69
C ARG A 280 2.18 17.77 -0.38
N LEU A 281 2.08 16.47 -0.12
CA LEU A 281 1.46 15.91 1.09
C LEU A 281 2.54 15.17 1.88
N ASP A 282 2.92 15.69 3.04
CA ASP A 282 4.06 15.19 3.80
C ASP A 282 3.63 14.23 4.92
N CYS A 283 4.37 13.13 5.10
CA CYS A 283 4.26 12.27 6.29
C CYS A 283 5.67 12.10 6.89
N PRO A 284 6.05 12.92 7.89
CA PRO A 284 7.44 13.02 8.35
C PRO A 284 7.77 11.92 9.37
N VAL A 285 8.16 10.76 8.87
CA VAL A 285 8.71 9.68 9.70
C VAL A 285 10.12 10.06 10.17
N LEU A 286 10.43 9.82 11.44
CA LEU A 286 11.76 10.10 12.00
C LEU A 286 12.84 9.29 11.29
N GLU A 287 14.04 9.87 11.17
CA GLU A 287 15.23 9.28 10.50
C GLU A 287 15.06 8.99 8.99
N ALA A 288 13.91 9.32 8.39
CA ALA A 288 13.68 9.19 6.95
C ALA A 288 14.55 10.14 6.12
N GLN A 289 15.36 9.57 5.22
CA GLN A 289 16.21 10.33 4.29
C GLN A 289 15.46 10.82 3.04
N LEU A 290 14.32 10.19 2.71
CA LEU A 290 13.53 10.44 1.51
C LEU A 290 12.03 10.58 1.86
N PRO A 291 11.24 11.32 1.06
CA PRO A 291 9.79 11.42 1.23
C PRO A 291 9.09 10.06 1.21
N TYR A 292 8.07 9.93 2.06
CA TYR A 292 7.23 8.76 2.15
C TYR A 292 6.11 8.78 1.09
N ILE A 293 5.79 7.62 0.54
CA ILE A 293 4.93 7.43 -0.63
C ILE A 293 3.56 6.88 -0.21
N ILE A 294 2.53 7.63 -0.55
CA ILE A 294 1.13 7.33 -0.27
C ILE A 294 0.65 6.07 -1.00
N GLN A 295 -0.05 5.18 -0.29
CA GLN A 295 -0.55 3.90 -0.81
C GLN A 295 -2.07 3.78 -0.82
N ASP A 296 -2.74 4.36 0.17
CA ASP A 296 -4.21 4.40 0.31
C ASP A 296 -4.66 5.58 1.18
N THR A 297 -5.93 5.98 1.06
CA THR A 297 -6.56 6.99 1.91
C THR A 297 -8.00 6.64 2.28
N TYR A 298 -8.37 6.92 3.53
CA TYR A 298 -9.75 6.86 4.00
C TYR A 298 -10.24 8.24 4.44
N ARG A 299 -11.37 8.70 3.88
CA ARG A 299 -12.09 9.90 4.32
C ARG A 299 -13.05 9.54 5.45
N TRP A 300 -12.80 10.05 6.65
CA TRP A 300 -13.74 10.00 7.77
C TRP A 300 -14.37 11.38 8.01
N CYS A 301 -15.69 11.40 8.20
CA CYS A 301 -16.47 12.60 8.54
C CYS A 301 -17.58 12.22 9.53
N ASP A 302 -17.87 13.08 10.49
CA ASP A 302 -19.10 13.01 11.29
C ASP A 302 -20.20 13.82 10.57
N PRO A 303 -21.33 13.22 10.15
CA PRO A 303 -22.42 13.94 9.47
C PRO A 303 -23.05 15.06 10.30
N GLN A 304 -22.85 15.09 11.62
CA GLN A 304 -23.34 16.17 12.50
C GLN A 304 -22.38 17.37 12.54
N GLN A 305 -21.15 17.24 12.03
CA GLN A 305 -20.12 18.29 12.07
C GLN A 305 -19.96 18.98 10.71
N HIS A 306 -19.33 20.16 10.71
CA HIS A 306 -19.01 20.89 9.49
C HIS A 306 -17.84 20.21 8.74
N TRP A 307 -17.83 20.23 7.40
CA TRP A 307 -16.83 19.53 6.58
C TRP A 307 -15.37 19.85 6.94
N LYS A 308 -15.12 21.06 7.45
CA LYS A 308 -13.81 21.52 7.98
C LYS A 308 -13.24 20.57 9.07
N HIS A 309 -14.07 19.78 9.75
CA HIS A 309 -13.67 18.77 10.75
C HIS A 309 -13.42 17.36 10.19
N CYS A 310 -13.72 17.10 8.92
CA CYS A 310 -13.41 15.83 8.27
C CYS A 310 -11.90 15.55 8.27
N LEU A 311 -11.55 14.27 8.30
CA LEU A 311 -10.19 13.75 8.36
C LEU A 311 -9.91 12.83 7.17
N PHE A 312 -8.78 13.03 6.51
CA PHE A 312 -8.17 12.02 5.64
C PHE A 312 -7.11 11.28 6.45
N TYR A 313 -7.32 9.98 6.68
CA TYR A 313 -6.29 9.05 7.13
C TYR A 313 -5.59 8.51 5.89
N ALA A 314 -4.27 8.53 5.84
CA ALA A 314 -3.50 8.07 4.68
C ALA A 314 -2.33 7.18 5.10
N VAL A 315 -2.16 6.08 4.36
CA VAL A 315 -1.08 5.11 4.53
C VAL A 315 0.10 5.50 3.67
N PHE A 316 1.32 5.40 4.22
CA PHE A 316 2.56 5.65 3.50
C PHE A 316 3.60 4.56 3.76
N THR A 317 4.43 4.31 2.75
CA THR A 317 5.60 3.43 2.76
C THR A 317 6.86 4.18 2.29
N PRO A 318 8.08 3.71 2.55
CA PRO A 318 9.29 4.39 2.11
C PRO A 318 9.53 4.16 0.60
N GLN A 319 10.17 5.11 -0.08
CA GLN A 319 10.53 4.98 -1.51
C GLN A 319 11.83 4.18 -1.77
N SER A 320 12.46 3.67 -0.72
CA SER A 320 13.75 2.97 -0.80
C SER A 320 13.79 1.81 0.19
N ASP A 321 14.31 0.66 -0.26
CA ASP A 321 14.40 -0.61 0.50
C ASP A 321 15.33 -0.55 1.73
N THR A 322 15.93 0.62 1.99
CA THR A 322 16.74 0.92 3.18
C THR A 322 15.92 1.12 4.45
N SER A 323 14.59 1.17 4.36
CA SER A 323 13.68 1.29 5.50
C SER A 323 12.51 0.31 5.35
N ASP A 324 12.15 -0.34 6.46
CA ASP A 324 11.06 -1.30 6.57
C ASP A 324 9.90 -0.75 7.43
N LEU A 325 9.85 0.57 7.62
CA LEU A 325 8.83 1.26 8.41
C LEU A 325 7.65 1.68 7.51
N SER A 326 6.43 1.23 7.81
CA SER A 326 5.21 1.85 7.28
C SER A 326 4.65 2.88 8.25
N ALA A 327 3.92 3.87 7.74
CA ALA A 327 3.32 4.93 8.55
C ALA A 327 1.86 5.21 8.18
N VAL A 328 1.11 5.75 9.15
CA VAL A 328 -0.20 6.37 8.92
C VAL A 328 -0.13 7.83 9.37
N CYS A 329 -0.47 8.75 8.47
CA CYS A 329 -0.65 10.17 8.78
C CYS A 329 -2.12 10.56 8.66
N VAL A 330 -2.51 11.65 9.34
CA VAL A 330 -3.89 12.15 9.34
C VAL A 330 -3.88 13.64 9.01
N TYR A 331 -4.79 14.08 8.15
CA TYR A 331 -4.89 15.46 7.66
C TYR A 331 -6.32 15.96 7.81
N LYS A 332 -6.53 17.20 8.26
CA LYS A 332 -7.85 17.83 8.25
C LYS A 332 -8.14 18.40 6.87
N VAL A 333 -9.39 18.30 6.42
CA VAL A 333 -9.83 18.94 5.18
C VAL A 333 -9.66 20.46 5.25
N SER A 334 -9.83 21.08 6.42
CA SER A 334 -9.54 22.50 6.64
C SER A 334 -8.10 22.90 6.34
N ASP A 335 -7.12 22.02 6.60
CA ASP A 335 -5.69 22.32 6.42
C ASP A 335 -5.29 22.15 4.95
N ILE A 336 -5.85 21.15 4.27
CA ILE A 336 -5.74 20.97 2.82
C ILE A 336 -6.37 22.15 2.07
N SER A 337 -7.63 22.50 2.39
CA SER A 337 -8.39 23.56 1.73
C SER A 337 -7.72 24.93 1.91
N ARG A 338 -7.21 25.24 3.12
CA ARG A 338 -6.43 26.45 3.40
C ARG A 338 -5.19 26.60 2.50
N VAL A 339 -4.42 25.53 2.28
CA VAL A 339 -3.25 25.58 1.38
C VAL A 339 -3.67 25.96 -0.05
N PHE A 340 -4.80 25.47 -0.54
CA PHE A 340 -5.32 25.84 -1.87
C PHE A 340 -5.93 27.25 -1.93
N ALA A 341 -6.59 27.71 -0.87
CA ALA A 341 -7.24 29.02 -0.78
C ALA A 341 -6.27 30.19 -0.55
N GLU A 342 -5.25 30.00 0.29
CA GLU A 342 -4.35 31.07 0.73
C GLU A 342 -2.94 30.95 0.15
N GLY A 343 -2.48 29.71 -0.09
CA GLY A 343 -1.07 29.41 -0.39
C GLY A 343 -0.50 30.11 -1.62
N LYS A 344 0.83 30.19 -1.68
CA LYS A 344 1.58 30.65 -2.86
C LYS A 344 1.73 29.52 -3.87
N PHE A 345 1.83 29.88 -5.13
CA PHE A 345 2.09 28.95 -6.23
C PHE A 345 3.60 28.75 -6.41
N LYS A 346 4.02 27.63 -6.99
CA LYS A 346 5.34 27.54 -7.64
C LYS A 346 5.25 28.00 -9.08
N THR A 347 6.34 28.56 -9.60
CA THR A 347 6.50 28.90 -11.02
C THR A 347 7.76 28.22 -11.57
N PRO A 348 7.74 27.71 -12.81
CA PRO A 348 8.96 27.37 -13.51
C PRO A 348 9.74 28.65 -13.84
N VAL A 349 11.06 28.61 -13.72
CA VAL A 349 12.00 29.64 -14.14
C VAL A 349 13.13 28.98 -14.95
N PRO A 350 13.40 29.41 -16.19
CA PRO A 350 14.54 28.92 -16.94
C PRO A 350 15.85 29.48 -16.34
N VAL A 351 16.83 28.61 -16.11
CA VAL A 351 18.20 29.01 -15.73
C VAL A 351 19.09 28.87 -16.97
N GLU A 352 19.99 29.84 -17.16
CA GLU A 352 20.73 30.11 -18.42
C GLU A 352 21.33 28.87 -19.10
N THR A 353 21.84 27.92 -18.33
CA THR A 353 22.47 26.69 -18.82
C THR A 353 21.63 25.44 -18.50
N SER A 354 20.53 25.29 -19.25
CA SER A 354 19.82 24.02 -19.54
C SER A 354 18.80 23.45 -18.53
N PHE A 355 18.47 24.11 -17.41
CA PHE A 355 17.49 23.55 -16.44
C PHE A 355 16.39 24.54 -16.03
N VAL A 356 15.15 24.05 -15.99
CA VAL A 356 13.99 24.78 -15.46
C VAL A 356 13.85 24.45 -13.98
N LYS A 357 13.96 25.46 -13.12
CA LYS A 357 13.80 25.29 -11.66
C LYS A 357 12.46 25.84 -11.19
N TRP A 358 11.82 25.14 -10.25
CA TRP A 358 10.53 25.54 -9.69
C TRP A 358 10.73 26.28 -8.37
N VAL A 359 10.41 27.58 -8.36
CA VAL A 359 10.56 28.47 -7.20
C VAL A 359 9.20 29.02 -6.76
N MET A 360 9.10 29.52 -5.53
CA MET A 360 7.91 30.23 -5.06
C MET A 360 7.62 31.43 -5.97
N TYR A 361 6.37 31.59 -6.39
CA TYR A 361 5.90 32.73 -7.15
C TYR A 361 5.59 33.91 -6.22
N SER A 362 6.40 34.97 -6.31
CA SER A 362 6.30 36.19 -5.50
C SER A 362 5.61 37.37 -6.19
N GLY A 363 5.04 37.18 -7.39
CA GLY A 363 4.36 38.24 -8.16
C GLY A 363 2.86 38.33 -7.88
N ASP A 364 2.18 39.22 -8.61
CA ASP A 364 0.75 39.47 -8.46
C ASP A 364 -0.10 38.30 -8.97
N VAL A 365 -0.84 37.67 -8.05
CA VAL A 365 -1.84 36.64 -8.37
C VAL A 365 -3.07 37.32 -9.01
N PRO A 366 -3.59 36.83 -10.15
CA PRO A 366 -4.82 37.33 -10.77
C PRO A 366 -6.06 37.26 -9.86
N VAL A 367 -7.07 38.06 -10.19
CA VAL A 367 -8.40 38.08 -9.56
C VAL A 367 -9.45 37.76 -10.64
N PRO A 368 -10.42 36.85 -10.40
CA PRO A 368 -10.52 35.95 -9.24
C PRO A 368 -9.32 35.00 -9.15
N ARG A 369 -9.09 34.44 -7.95
CA ARG A 369 -7.91 33.63 -7.64
C ARG A 369 -7.83 32.40 -8.57
N PRO A 370 -6.70 32.15 -9.26
CA PRO A 370 -6.51 30.97 -10.09
C PRO A 370 -6.71 29.68 -9.29
N GLY A 371 -7.53 28.76 -9.81
CA GLY A 371 -7.87 27.51 -9.15
C GLY A 371 -8.95 27.58 -8.05
N ALA A 372 -9.51 28.76 -7.74
CA ALA A 372 -10.71 28.86 -6.89
C ALA A 372 -11.96 28.36 -7.63
N CYS A 373 -12.97 27.91 -6.89
CA CYS A 373 -14.30 27.69 -7.45
C CYS A 373 -15.03 29.04 -7.62
N ILE A 374 -16.19 29.04 -8.29
CA ILE A 374 -16.99 30.26 -8.45
C ILE A 374 -17.75 30.54 -7.15
N ASN A 375 -17.14 31.31 -6.24
CA ASN A 375 -17.70 31.73 -4.96
C ASN A 375 -18.57 33.01 -5.09
N ASN A 376 -19.06 33.55 -3.97
CA ASN A 376 -19.85 34.79 -3.96
C ASN A 376 -19.06 36.00 -4.50
N GLU A 377 -17.77 36.15 -4.17
CA GLU A 377 -16.92 37.23 -4.68
C GLU A 377 -16.81 37.22 -6.21
N ALA A 378 -16.68 36.03 -6.81
CA ALA A 378 -16.69 35.86 -8.26
C ALA A 378 -18.03 36.29 -8.88
N ARG A 379 -19.15 35.92 -8.25
CA ARG A 379 -20.51 36.30 -8.69
C ARG A 379 -20.74 37.81 -8.59
N GLU A 380 -20.23 38.47 -7.56
CA GLU A 380 -20.27 39.95 -7.43
C GLU A 380 -19.47 40.66 -8.54
N MET A 381 -18.39 40.04 -9.03
CA MET A 381 -17.65 40.50 -10.22
C MET A 381 -18.33 40.15 -11.56
N GLY A 382 -19.52 39.53 -11.53
CA GLY A 382 -20.27 39.12 -12.72
C GLY A 382 -19.80 37.80 -13.35
N ILE A 383 -18.96 37.02 -12.65
CA ILE A 383 -18.45 35.72 -13.11
C ILE A 383 -19.35 34.64 -12.49
N THR A 384 -20.17 34.01 -13.33
CA THR A 384 -21.22 33.07 -12.90
C THR A 384 -20.84 31.60 -13.10
N GLN A 385 -19.91 31.33 -14.01
CA GLN A 385 -19.42 30.01 -14.39
C GLN A 385 -17.94 30.10 -14.81
N THR A 386 -17.23 28.98 -14.89
CA THR A 386 -15.80 28.98 -15.25
C THR A 386 -15.51 29.44 -16.67
N LEU A 387 -16.51 29.38 -17.57
CA LEU A 387 -16.42 29.93 -18.92
C LEU A 387 -16.27 31.47 -18.92
N ASP A 388 -16.77 32.15 -17.88
CA ASP A 388 -16.71 33.62 -17.73
C ASP A 388 -15.33 34.09 -17.18
N LEU A 389 -14.44 33.17 -16.80
CA LEU A 389 -13.16 33.51 -16.16
C LEU A 389 -12.22 34.26 -17.12
N PRO A 390 -11.53 35.32 -16.65
CA PRO A 390 -10.56 36.05 -17.47
C PRO A 390 -9.41 35.15 -17.97
N ASP A 391 -9.05 35.29 -19.25
CA ASP A 391 -7.91 34.57 -19.86
C ASP A 391 -6.59 34.74 -19.06
N ARG A 392 -6.39 35.86 -18.34
CA ARG A 392 -5.26 36.07 -17.42
C ARG A 392 -5.24 35.07 -16.24
N THR A 393 -6.41 34.78 -15.66
CA THR A 393 -6.55 33.79 -14.57
C THR A 393 -6.38 32.38 -15.11
N LEU A 394 -6.99 32.09 -16.27
CA LEU A 394 -6.92 30.78 -16.94
C LEU A 394 -5.50 30.42 -17.41
N GLN A 395 -4.76 31.37 -18.00
CA GLN A 395 -3.37 31.13 -18.39
C GLN A 395 -2.44 31.02 -17.18
N PHE A 396 -2.73 31.72 -16.07
CA PHE A 396 -1.95 31.57 -14.84
C PHE A 396 -2.04 30.15 -14.29
N ILE A 397 -3.25 29.60 -14.11
CA ILE A 397 -3.44 28.24 -13.58
C ILE A 397 -2.88 27.17 -14.53
N LYS A 398 -3.02 27.36 -15.85
CA LYS A 398 -2.48 26.47 -16.88
C LYS A 398 -0.97 26.22 -16.78
N ASP A 399 -0.22 27.19 -16.29
CA ASP A 399 1.24 27.09 -16.13
C ASP A 399 1.69 26.88 -14.67
N ARG A 400 0.82 27.16 -13.68
CA ARG A 400 1.14 27.12 -12.24
C ARG A 400 0.09 26.36 -11.41
N PRO A 401 -0.17 25.06 -11.67
CA PRO A 401 -1.10 24.25 -10.88
C PRO A 401 -0.51 23.75 -9.54
N LEU A 402 0.80 23.90 -9.31
CA LEU A 402 1.51 23.40 -8.13
C LEU A 402 1.63 24.47 -7.04
N MET A 403 1.18 24.14 -5.82
CA MET A 403 1.36 24.97 -4.63
C MET A 403 2.79 24.89 -4.08
N ASP A 404 3.23 25.95 -3.43
CA ASP A 404 4.57 26.05 -2.82
C ASP A 404 4.63 25.43 -1.42
N GLN A 405 3.58 25.62 -0.62
CA GLN A 405 3.46 25.03 0.71
C GLN A 405 3.09 23.54 0.63
N ALA A 406 3.76 22.74 1.45
CA ALA A 406 3.40 21.34 1.67
C ALA A 406 2.41 21.19 2.82
N ILE A 407 1.46 20.26 2.68
CA ILE A 407 0.43 19.96 3.68
C ILE A 407 1.02 18.99 4.72
N GLN A 408 1.08 19.46 5.97
CA GLN A 408 1.55 18.68 7.12
C GLN A 408 0.39 17.91 7.80
N PRO A 409 0.68 16.78 8.48
CA PRO A 409 -0.32 16.03 9.22
C PRO A 409 -0.65 16.68 10.57
N VAL A 410 -1.74 16.24 11.18
CA VAL A 410 -2.19 16.69 12.50
C VAL A 410 -1.12 16.40 13.55
N GLY A 411 -0.52 17.46 14.10
CA GLY A 411 0.57 17.37 15.07
C GLY A 411 1.96 17.17 14.46
N GLU A 412 2.11 17.40 13.14
CA GLU A 412 3.39 17.43 12.40
C GLU A 412 4.22 16.13 12.49
N LYS A 413 3.54 15.00 12.73
CA LYS A 413 4.13 13.66 12.84
C LYS A 413 3.15 12.57 12.35
N PRO A 414 3.63 11.37 12.01
CA PRO A 414 2.76 10.20 11.83
C PRO A 414 1.98 9.88 13.10
N LEU A 415 0.72 9.45 12.91
CA LEU A 415 -0.12 8.93 13.98
C LEU A 415 0.36 7.55 14.43
N LEU A 416 0.75 6.70 13.48
CA LEU A 416 1.30 5.36 13.71
C LEU A 416 2.53 5.16 12.82
N VAL A 417 3.55 4.49 13.35
CA VAL A 417 4.68 3.92 12.61
C VAL A 417 4.81 2.44 13.02
N ARG A 418 5.12 1.55 12.08
CA ARG A 418 5.38 0.13 12.38
C ARG A 418 6.49 -0.42 11.49
N ARG A 419 7.43 -1.13 12.11
CA ARG A 419 8.48 -1.91 11.44
C ARG A 419 7.99 -3.24 10.86
N GLY A 420 8.54 -3.63 9.72
CA GLY A 420 8.48 -4.98 9.14
C GLY A 420 7.14 -5.39 8.51
N ALA A 421 6.17 -4.48 8.45
CA ALA A 421 4.87 -4.72 7.82
C ALA A 421 4.62 -3.63 6.77
N THR A 422 4.42 -4.02 5.51
CA THR A 422 4.19 -3.08 4.40
C THR A 422 2.70 -2.77 4.32
N PHE A 423 2.29 -1.56 4.72
CA PHE A 423 0.87 -1.17 4.73
C PHE A 423 0.37 -0.88 3.31
N SER A 424 -0.74 -1.50 2.92
CA SER A 424 -1.33 -1.43 1.58
C SER A 424 -2.65 -0.66 1.55
N ARG A 425 -3.50 -0.80 2.59
CA ARG A 425 -4.88 -0.29 2.62
C ARG A 425 -5.29 0.20 4.02
N ILE A 426 -6.27 1.09 4.10
CA ILE A 426 -6.84 1.58 5.36
C ILE A 426 -8.35 1.86 5.28
N VAL A 427 -9.09 1.46 6.32
CA VAL A 427 -10.41 2.03 6.63
C VAL A 427 -10.47 2.43 8.10
N VAL A 428 -11.27 3.44 8.43
CA VAL A 428 -11.37 3.97 9.80
C VAL A 428 -12.83 4.14 10.20
N THR A 429 -13.17 3.63 11.38
CA THR A 429 -14.51 3.72 11.95
C THR A 429 -14.45 4.34 13.35
N GLN A 430 -15.57 4.84 13.84
CA GLN A 430 -15.68 5.47 15.15
C GLN A 430 -16.69 4.69 16.00
N VAL A 431 -16.23 4.16 17.13
CA VAL A 431 -17.03 3.37 18.09
C VAL A 431 -17.06 4.06 19.44
N GLN A 432 -18.18 3.96 20.16
CA GLN A 432 -18.32 4.44 21.53
C GLN A 432 -17.97 3.32 22.51
N ALA A 433 -17.03 3.57 23.41
CA ALA A 433 -16.63 2.63 24.46
C ALA A 433 -17.54 2.77 25.70
N ALA A 434 -17.42 1.84 26.65
CA ALA A 434 -18.21 1.83 27.89
C ALA A 434 -17.99 3.06 28.79
N ASP A 435 -16.87 3.79 28.61
CA ASP A 435 -16.61 5.07 29.28
C ASP A 435 -17.34 6.27 28.65
N GLY A 436 -18.23 6.00 27.68
CA GLY A 436 -19.00 6.98 26.93
C GLY A 436 -18.21 7.75 25.87
N LYS A 437 -16.89 7.58 25.76
CA LYS A 437 -16.07 8.29 24.76
C LYS A 437 -16.06 7.56 23.44
N LYS A 438 -15.87 8.33 22.36
CA LYS A 438 -15.73 7.81 21.00
C LYS A 438 -14.27 7.68 20.61
N TYR A 439 -13.89 6.54 20.04
CA TYR A 439 -12.52 6.23 19.60
C TYR A 439 -12.48 5.88 18.12
N HIS A 440 -11.44 6.34 17.43
CA HIS A 440 -11.20 6.02 16.03
C HIS A 440 -10.37 4.74 15.92
N VAL A 441 -10.95 3.71 15.31
CA VAL A 441 -10.33 2.41 15.10
C VAL A 441 -9.94 2.27 13.64
N MET A 442 -8.63 2.12 13.41
CA MET A 442 -8.04 1.93 12.10
C MET A 442 -7.90 0.44 11.82
N PHE A 443 -8.44 -0.01 10.70
CA PHE A 443 -8.18 -1.33 10.13
C PHE A 443 -7.24 -1.14 8.94
N ILE A 444 -6.05 -1.73 9.01
CA ILE A 444 -4.95 -1.50 8.06
C ILE A 444 -4.57 -2.82 7.41
N GLY A 445 -4.68 -2.90 6.09
CA GLY A 445 -4.24 -4.06 5.31
C GLY A 445 -2.75 -4.01 4.96
N THR A 446 -2.15 -5.17 4.73
CA THR A 446 -0.73 -5.30 4.36
C THR A 446 -0.51 -6.04 3.04
N GLU A 447 0.68 -5.84 2.46
CA GLU A 447 1.19 -6.67 1.34
C GLU A 447 1.46 -8.13 1.76
N GLN A 448 1.36 -8.46 3.05
CA GLN A 448 1.52 -9.82 3.60
C GLN A 448 0.18 -10.55 3.85
N GLY A 449 -0.96 -9.93 3.53
CA GLY A 449 -2.28 -10.53 3.74
C GLY A 449 -2.78 -10.49 5.18
N THR A 450 -2.23 -9.59 6.00
CA THR A 450 -2.71 -9.32 7.36
C THR A 450 -3.63 -8.09 7.41
N ILE A 451 -4.55 -8.07 8.38
CA ILE A 451 -5.23 -6.88 8.86
C ILE A 451 -4.73 -6.55 10.26
N LEU A 452 -4.21 -5.34 10.47
CA LEU A 452 -3.98 -4.77 11.79
C LEU A 452 -5.25 -4.05 12.26
N LYS A 453 -5.56 -4.15 13.55
CA LYS A 453 -6.55 -3.32 14.24
C LYS A 453 -5.87 -2.42 15.26
N ALA A 454 -5.89 -1.09 15.03
CA ALA A 454 -5.15 -0.12 15.84
C ALA A 454 -6.03 1.07 16.29
N VAL A 455 -5.74 1.62 17.47
CA VAL A 455 -6.49 2.72 18.10
C VAL A 455 -5.52 3.74 18.69
N ASN A 456 -5.90 5.02 18.69
CA ASN A 456 -5.18 6.06 19.43
C ASN A 456 -5.95 6.43 20.72
N TYR A 457 -5.30 6.27 21.87
CA TYR A 457 -5.82 6.56 23.20
C TYR A 457 -5.22 7.87 23.75
N ASP A 458 -5.67 8.99 23.20
CA ASP A 458 -5.24 10.35 23.53
C ASP A 458 -3.71 10.53 23.47
N GLY A 459 -3.11 10.16 22.33
CA GLY A 459 -1.68 10.29 22.05
C GLY A 459 -0.88 8.99 22.17
N GLU A 460 -1.42 7.96 22.81
CA GLU A 460 -0.85 6.59 22.81
C GLU A 460 -1.40 5.80 21.61
N MET A 461 -0.54 5.23 20.77
CA MET A 461 -0.96 4.19 19.83
C MET A 461 -1.01 2.82 20.51
N PHE A 462 -2.06 2.07 20.23
CA PHE A 462 -2.20 0.68 20.66
C PHE A 462 -2.69 -0.18 19.49
N ILE A 463 -1.99 -1.28 19.21
CA ILE A 463 -2.40 -2.25 18.19
C ILE A 463 -2.99 -3.46 18.91
N ILE A 464 -4.31 -3.63 18.81
CA ILE A 464 -5.10 -4.64 19.52
C ILE A 464 -4.74 -6.04 19.01
N GLU A 465 -4.83 -6.24 17.70
CA GLU A 465 -4.48 -7.50 17.07
C GLU A 465 -4.05 -7.32 15.60
N GLU A 466 -3.33 -8.33 15.12
CA GLU A 466 -3.04 -8.55 13.70
C GLU A 466 -3.58 -9.92 13.30
N ILE A 467 -4.33 -10.00 12.21
CA ILE A 467 -5.01 -11.23 11.74
C ILE A 467 -4.53 -11.58 10.34
N GLN A 468 -3.98 -12.79 10.15
CA GLN A 468 -3.70 -13.35 8.82
C GLN A 468 -5.00 -13.82 8.17
N LEU A 469 -5.37 -13.26 7.01
CA LEU A 469 -6.66 -13.56 6.36
C LEU A 469 -6.62 -14.79 5.47
N PHE A 470 -5.53 -14.98 4.74
CA PHE A 470 -5.35 -16.03 3.72
C PHE A 470 -4.28 -17.03 4.16
N GLN A 471 -4.42 -18.30 3.73
CA GLN A 471 -3.49 -19.38 4.09
C GLN A 471 -2.09 -19.15 3.50
N LEU A 472 -2.02 -18.62 2.28
CA LEU A 472 -0.81 -18.07 1.69
C LEU A 472 -0.80 -16.55 1.91
N PRO A 473 0.34 -15.93 2.25
CA PRO A 473 0.45 -14.47 2.36
C PRO A 473 0.18 -13.78 1.01
N GLU A 474 -0.96 -13.09 0.92
CA GLU A 474 -1.47 -12.49 -0.32
C GLU A 474 -1.85 -11.02 -0.10
N PRO A 475 -1.33 -10.05 -0.88
CA PRO A 475 -1.55 -8.62 -0.66
C PRO A 475 -3.01 -8.21 -0.53
N ILE A 476 -3.33 -7.41 0.50
CA ILE A 476 -4.65 -6.80 0.64
C ILE A 476 -4.75 -5.62 -0.34
N LYS A 477 -5.37 -5.85 -1.51
CA LYS A 477 -5.55 -4.87 -2.59
C LYS A 477 -6.82 -4.05 -2.48
N ILE A 478 -7.82 -4.56 -1.75
CA ILE A 478 -9.10 -3.91 -1.50
C ILE A 478 -9.40 -3.98 0.00
N LEU A 479 -9.91 -2.89 0.56
CA LEU A 479 -10.51 -2.88 1.89
C LEU A 479 -11.79 -2.04 1.87
N LYS A 480 -12.90 -2.60 2.36
CA LYS A 480 -14.22 -1.96 2.45
C LYS A 480 -14.85 -2.25 3.81
N LEU A 481 -15.65 -1.30 4.28
CA LEU A 481 -16.37 -1.36 5.56
C LEU A 481 -17.86 -1.20 5.27
N SER A 482 -18.70 -2.10 5.82
CA SER A 482 -20.14 -1.86 5.94
C SER A 482 -20.44 -1.40 7.37
N ASN A 483 -21.10 -0.25 7.48
CA ASN A 483 -21.66 0.24 8.74
C ASN A 483 -23.07 -0.33 9.01
N VAL A 484 -23.64 -1.06 8.05
CA VAL A 484 -24.96 -1.71 8.17
C VAL A 484 -24.84 -3.12 8.75
N THR A 485 -23.77 -3.86 8.43
CA THR A 485 -23.54 -5.23 8.92
C THR A 485 -22.44 -5.36 9.98
N ASP A 486 -21.76 -4.27 10.34
CA ASP A 486 -20.55 -4.25 11.18
C ASP A 486 -19.47 -5.26 10.68
N GLN A 487 -19.22 -5.25 9.37
CA GLN A 487 -18.25 -6.14 8.72
C GLN A 487 -17.20 -5.37 7.91
N LEU A 488 -15.98 -5.91 7.97
CA LEU A 488 -14.85 -5.56 7.13
C LEU A 488 -14.74 -6.58 6.00
N TYR A 489 -14.54 -6.10 4.76
CA TYR A 489 -14.35 -6.94 3.57
C TYR A 489 -13.00 -6.59 2.93
N ALA A 490 -12.15 -7.61 2.75
CA ALA A 490 -10.78 -7.46 2.25
C ALA A 490 -10.56 -8.36 1.02
N GLY A 491 -9.97 -7.83 -0.04
CA GLY A 491 -9.73 -8.55 -1.30
C GLY A 491 -8.25 -8.62 -1.69
N SER A 492 -7.83 -9.76 -2.24
CA SER A 492 -6.50 -10.05 -2.78
C SER A 492 -6.59 -10.58 -4.23
N ASP A 493 -5.50 -11.12 -4.80
CA ASP A 493 -5.59 -11.79 -6.10
C ASP A 493 -6.30 -13.16 -6.01
N ASP A 494 -6.20 -13.87 -4.89
CA ASP A 494 -6.75 -15.23 -4.73
C ASP A 494 -8.20 -15.26 -4.21
N GLY A 495 -8.70 -14.20 -3.57
CA GLY A 495 -10.08 -14.18 -3.09
C GLY A 495 -10.48 -12.96 -2.27
N VAL A 496 -11.61 -13.10 -1.58
CA VAL A 496 -12.15 -12.10 -0.65
C VAL A 496 -12.40 -12.73 0.72
N ALA A 497 -12.08 -11.99 1.77
CA ALA A 497 -12.37 -12.33 3.16
C ALA A 497 -13.35 -11.34 3.78
N GLN A 498 -14.27 -11.85 4.59
CA GLN A 498 -15.19 -11.09 5.45
C GLN A 498 -14.83 -11.36 6.91
N ILE A 499 -14.67 -10.28 7.69
CA ILE A 499 -14.19 -10.27 9.07
C ILE A 499 -15.08 -9.33 9.91
N PRO A 500 -15.55 -9.73 11.10
CA PRO A 500 -16.26 -8.81 12.00
C PRO A 500 -15.31 -7.76 12.59
N LEU A 501 -15.82 -6.58 12.94
CA LEU A 501 -15.00 -5.48 13.49
C LEU A 501 -14.31 -5.84 14.83
N ALA A 502 -14.82 -6.83 15.56
CA ALA A 502 -14.14 -7.44 16.70
C ALA A 502 -14.53 -8.91 16.87
N SER A 503 -13.66 -9.68 17.53
CA SER A 503 -13.91 -11.08 17.89
C SER A 503 -13.73 -11.27 19.40
N CYS A 504 -14.56 -10.60 20.19
CA CYS A 504 -14.43 -10.52 21.65
C CYS A 504 -14.33 -11.89 22.34
N GLU A 505 -15.03 -12.91 21.80
CA GLU A 505 -15.00 -14.29 22.32
C GLU A 505 -13.60 -14.94 22.30
N ARG A 506 -12.61 -14.38 21.58
CA ARG A 506 -11.19 -14.78 21.66
C ARG A 506 -10.57 -14.54 23.04
N SER A 507 -11.16 -13.67 23.86
CA SER A 507 -10.68 -13.34 25.21
C SER A 507 -11.46 -14.13 26.27
N LEU A 508 -10.88 -15.26 26.69
CA LEU A 508 -11.54 -16.27 27.54
C LEU A 508 -11.66 -15.90 29.03
N THR A 509 -11.09 -14.76 29.45
CA THR A 509 -11.12 -14.30 30.85
C THR A 509 -11.33 -12.79 30.92
N CYS A 510 -11.88 -12.28 32.02
CA CYS A 510 -12.06 -10.84 32.22
C CYS A 510 -10.75 -10.06 32.05
N MET A 511 -9.66 -10.55 32.66
CA MET A 511 -8.35 -9.90 32.58
C MET A 511 -7.85 -9.80 31.13
N ASP A 512 -8.00 -10.85 30.32
CA ASP A 512 -7.61 -10.81 28.90
C ASP A 512 -8.58 -9.97 28.04
N CYS A 513 -9.87 -9.90 28.40
CA CYS A 513 -10.86 -9.04 27.77
C CYS A 513 -10.54 -7.56 27.98
N VAL A 514 -10.20 -7.17 29.22
CA VAL A 514 -9.85 -5.79 29.57
C VAL A 514 -8.46 -5.41 29.03
N LEU A 515 -7.47 -6.29 29.14
CA LEU A 515 -6.12 -6.05 28.60
C LEU A 515 -6.05 -6.04 27.07
N ALA A 516 -7.04 -6.63 26.37
CA ALA A 516 -7.17 -6.45 24.93
C ALA A 516 -7.40 -4.99 24.53
N ARG A 517 -7.91 -4.14 25.44
CA ARG A 517 -8.17 -2.71 25.22
C ARG A 517 -8.90 -2.45 23.89
N ASP A 518 -9.87 -3.31 23.59
CA ASP A 518 -10.66 -3.27 22.37
C ASP A 518 -11.95 -2.49 22.65
N PRO A 519 -12.19 -1.34 22.00
CA PRO A 519 -13.33 -0.48 22.32
C PRO A 519 -14.67 -1.09 21.90
N TYR A 520 -14.68 -2.18 21.13
CA TYR A 520 -15.88 -2.96 20.82
C TYR A 520 -16.24 -4.00 21.90
N CYS A 521 -15.32 -4.37 22.79
CA CYS A 521 -15.45 -5.54 23.66
C CYS A 521 -15.51 -5.18 25.15
N GLY A 522 -16.41 -5.83 25.90
CA GLY A 522 -16.48 -5.75 27.36
C GLY A 522 -16.82 -7.11 27.99
N TRP A 523 -16.51 -7.28 29.27
CA TRP A 523 -16.80 -8.51 29.99
C TRP A 523 -18.17 -8.44 30.71
N ASP A 524 -19.09 -9.35 30.37
CA ASP A 524 -20.32 -9.57 31.14
C ASP A 524 -20.00 -10.49 32.32
N ASN A 525 -20.09 -9.94 33.53
CA ASN A 525 -19.79 -10.64 34.78
C ASN A 525 -20.89 -11.65 35.21
N VAL A 526 -22.09 -11.58 34.64
CA VAL A 526 -23.20 -12.52 34.86
C VAL A 526 -23.10 -13.73 33.92
N VAL A 527 -22.65 -13.51 32.67
CA VAL A 527 -22.47 -14.56 31.66
C VAL A 527 -21.07 -15.20 31.75
N GLY A 528 -20.09 -14.49 32.33
CA GLY A 528 -18.70 -14.96 32.45
C GLY A 528 -17.99 -15.01 31.10
N LYS A 529 -18.21 -14.00 30.24
CA LYS A 529 -17.66 -13.95 28.87
C LYS A 529 -17.32 -12.52 28.42
N CYS A 530 -16.34 -12.42 27.53
CA CYS A 530 -16.05 -11.22 26.76
C CYS A 530 -16.98 -11.16 25.54
N ILE A 531 -17.79 -10.11 25.43
CA ILE A 531 -18.82 -9.94 24.40
C ILE A 531 -18.71 -8.56 23.74
N LEU A 532 -19.42 -8.38 22.61
CA LEU A 532 -19.56 -7.06 21.98
C LEU A 532 -20.37 -6.12 22.88
N LEU A 533 -19.98 -4.85 22.93
CA LEU A 533 -20.74 -3.81 23.64
C LEU A 533 -22.10 -3.54 22.99
N SER A 534 -22.17 -3.55 21.66
CA SER A 534 -23.39 -3.23 20.89
C SER A 534 -24.55 -4.22 21.07
N ILE A 535 -24.31 -5.41 21.66
CA ILE A 535 -25.33 -6.43 21.93
C ILE A 535 -25.77 -6.48 23.40
N SER A 536 -25.28 -5.57 24.25
CA SER A 536 -25.54 -5.56 25.69
C SER A 536 -26.15 -4.24 26.17
N GLU A 537 -27.33 -4.31 26.79
CA GLU A 537 -27.92 -3.21 27.56
C GLU A 537 -27.35 -3.13 29.00
N ARG A 538 -26.47 -4.06 29.38
CA ARG A 538 -25.84 -4.12 30.71
C ARG A 538 -24.49 -3.40 30.72
N GLU A 539 -24.15 -2.83 31.88
CA GLU A 539 -22.79 -2.37 32.17
C GLU A 539 -21.79 -3.53 32.07
N LEU A 540 -20.83 -3.43 31.14
CA LEU A 540 -19.76 -4.40 30.94
C LEU A 540 -18.45 -3.87 31.53
N ILE A 541 -17.63 -4.76 32.07
CA ILE A 541 -16.29 -4.40 32.57
C ILE A 541 -15.37 -4.17 31.37
N GLN A 542 -14.92 -2.93 31.18
CA GLN A 542 -14.00 -2.50 30.12
C GLN A 542 -13.12 -1.35 30.62
N SER A 543 -11.85 -1.29 30.18
CA SER A 543 -10.93 -0.18 30.48
C SER A 543 -9.96 0.06 29.32
N VAL A 544 -10.43 0.75 28.27
CA VAL A 544 -9.69 0.91 27.00
C VAL A 544 -8.44 1.79 27.11
N LYS A 545 -8.51 2.91 27.83
CA LYS A 545 -7.41 3.88 27.90
C LYS A 545 -6.33 3.49 28.92
N GLN A 546 -6.67 2.71 29.94
CA GLN A 546 -5.74 2.33 31.02
C GLN A 546 -5.33 0.85 30.96
N GLY A 547 -6.21 -0.04 30.49
CA GLY A 547 -6.03 -1.50 30.58
C GLY A 547 -6.26 -2.03 31.99
N ASP A 548 -7.15 -1.40 32.77
CA ASP A 548 -7.30 -1.67 34.21
C ASP A 548 -8.04 -2.98 34.52
N ALA A 549 -7.30 -4.09 34.52
CA ALA A 549 -7.80 -5.40 34.88
C ALA A 549 -7.99 -5.62 36.40
N SER A 550 -7.80 -4.60 37.25
CA SER A 550 -8.16 -4.72 38.69
C SER A 550 -9.67 -4.66 38.93
N LEU A 551 -10.43 -4.22 37.92
CA LEU A 551 -11.90 -4.23 37.89
C LEU A 551 -12.49 -5.65 37.75
N CYS A 552 -11.66 -6.65 37.46
CA CYS A 552 -12.11 -8.03 37.25
C CYS A 552 -12.26 -8.83 38.55
N PRO A 553 -13.18 -9.83 38.59
CA PRO A 553 -13.22 -10.80 39.68
C PRO A 553 -11.95 -11.66 39.72
N GLU A 554 -11.69 -12.31 40.86
CA GLU A 554 -10.60 -13.30 40.98
C GLU A 554 -10.77 -14.43 39.95
N ALA A 555 -9.66 -14.84 39.33
CA ALA A 555 -9.67 -15.87 38.29
C ALA A 555 -9.77 -17.29 38.87
N ASP A 556 -10.53 -18.15 38.20
CA ASP A 556 -10.70 -19.56 38.58
C ASP A 556 -9.36 -20.31 38.74
N PRO A 557 -9.23 -21.20 39.74
CA PRO A 557 -7.99 -21.91 40.01
C PRO A 557 -7.64 -22.92 38.90
N VAL A 558 -6.60 -22.61 38.12
CA VAL A 558 -6.09 -23.45 37.03
C VAL A 558 -5.77 -24.87 37.52
N LYS A 559 -6.49 -25.85 36.96
CA LYS A 559 -6.35 -27.27 37.33
C LYS A 559 -4.97 -27.82 36.91
N PRO A 560 -4.23 -28.49 37.81
CA PRO A 560 -2.91 -29.00 37.51
C PRO A 560 -2.96 -30.16 36.50
N THR A 561 -2.15 -30.08 35.45
CA THR A 561 -1.97 -31.15 34.47
C THR A 561 -0.83 -32.08 34.89
N ASN A 562 -1.13 -33.36 35.12
CA ASN A 562 -0.11 -34.36 35.46
C ASN A 562 0.82 -34.64 34.27
N LYS A 563 2.13 -34.69 34.53
CA LYS A 563 3.17 -35.10 33.58
C LYS A 563 4.13 -36.07 34.26
N SER A 564 4.63 -37.07 33.52
CA SER A 564 5.60 -38.04 34.04
C SER A 564 6.85 -38.10 33.17
N ILE A 565 8.00 -38.17 33.81
CA ILE A 565 9.33 -38.27 33.19
C ILE A 565 10.17 -39.31 33.94
N TRP A 566 11.09 -39.97 33.25
CA TRP A 566 12.06 -40.90 33.82
C TRP A 566 13.38 -40.17 34.08
N PRO A 567 14.19 -40.55 35.09
CA PRO A 567 15.54 -40.04 35.28
C PRO A 567 16.38 -40.14 33.99
N GLY A 568 17.13 -39.08 33.67
CA GLY A 568 17.86 -38.94 32.41
C GLY A 568 17.02 -38.51 31.20
N GLY A 569 15.69 -38.47 31.32
CA GLY A 569 14.79 -38.05 30.25
C GLY A 569 14.75 -36.53 30.01
N ASN A 570 14.02 -36.13 28.97
CA ASN A 570 13.74 -34.73 28.62
C ASN A 570 12.22 -34.50 28.54
N LEU A 571 11.73 -33.35 29.01
CA LEU A 571 10.30 -32.99 29.03
C LEU A 571 10.11 -31.50 28.71
N LYS A 572 9.23 -31.21 27.73
CA LYS A 572 8.72 -29.86 27.50
C LYS A 572 7.38 -29.66 28.20
N LEU A 573 7.27 -28.60 29.00
CA LEU A 573 6.01 -28.09 29.55
C LEU A 573 5.61 -26.84 28.75
N SER A 574 4.49 -26.89 28.04
CA SER A 574 4.02 -25.75 27.23
C SER A 574 3.60 -24.57 28.11
N CYS A 575 3.81 -23.36 27.62
CA CYS A 575 3.16 -22.15 28.11
C CYS A 575 2.99 -21.17 26.96
N PRO A 576 1.84 -21.19 26.25
CA PRO A 576 1.55 -20.19 25.23
C PRO A 576 1.25 -18.85 25.91
N SER A 577 2.00 -17.79 25.58
CA SER A 577 1.67 -16.45 26.08
C SER A 577 0.32 -15.99 25.50
N PRO A 578 -0.60 -15.41 26.28
CA PRO A 578 -1.86 -14.85 25.78
C PRO A 578 -1.66 -13.53 25.01
N SER A 579 -0.48 -12.92 25.09
CA SER A 579 -0.13 -11.64 24.47
C SER A 579 1.34 -11.60 24.06
N ASN A 580 1.64 -10.92 22.94
CA ASN A 580 2.99 -10.62 22.48
C ASN A 580 3.72 -9.62 23.40
N LEU A 581 2.96 -8.80 24.13
CA LEU A 581 3.50 -7.80 25.08
C LEU A 581 3.74 -8.40 26.47
N ALA A 582 3.22 -9.60 26.74
CA ALA A 582 3.36 -10.26 28.03
C ALA A 582 4.63 -11.13 28.12
N LYS A 583 5.30 -11.08 29.27
CA LYS A 583 6.49 -11.87 29.58
C LYS A 583 6.11 -13.11 30.39
N THR A 584 6.58 -14.28 29.99
CA THR A 584 6.27 -15.56 30.65
C THR A 584 7.29 -15.91 31.73
N ASN A 585 6.84 -15.96 32.99
CA ASN A 585 7.63 -16.34 34.16
C ASN A 585 7.25 -17.74 34.64
N TRP A 586 8.22 -18.50 35.14
CA TRP A 586 7.98 -19.84 35.68
C TRP A 586 8.28 -19.92 37.17
N GLU A 587 7.51 -20.75 37.87
CA GLU A 587 7.73 -21.09 39.27
C GLU A 587 7.77 -22.61 39.46
N TRP A 588 8.53 -23.06 40.44
CA TRP A 588 8.54 -24.44 40.96
C TRP A 588 8.36 -24.40 42.47
N GLU A 589 7.40 -25.17 42.99
CA GLU A 589 6.97 -25.17 44.40
C GLU A 589 6.74 -23.74 44.97
N ASN A 590 6.11 -22.89 44.16
CA ASN A 590 5.82 -21.47 44.40
C ASN A 590 7.08 -20.60 44.65
N ARG A 591 8.21 -20.95 44.02
CA ARG A 591 9.44 -20.13 43.98
C ARG A 591 9.81 -19.83 42.52
N PRO A 592 10.30 -18.62 42.19
CA PRO A 592 10.77 -18.30 40.84
C PRO A 592 11.81 -19.29 40.33
N LEU A 593 11.61 -19.81 39.12
CA LEU A 593 12.47 -20.82 38.51
C LEU A 593 13.68 -20.17 37.83
N THR A 594 14.88 -20.38 38.38
CA THR A 594 16.13 -19.94 37.74
C THR A 594 16.48 -20.83 36.55
N PRO A 595 16.68 -20.29 35.34
CA PRO A 595 17.13 -21.08 34.19
C PRO A 595 18.55 -21.65 34.41
N SER A 596 18.84 -22.79 33.78
CA SER A 596 20.14 -23.46 33.85
C SER A 596 20.39 -24.29 32.58
N ALA A 597 21.58 -24.90 32.45
CA ALA A 597 21.88 -25.81 31.34
C ALA A 597 20.87 -26.98 31.20
N ARG A 598 20.22 -27.38 32.32
CA ARG A 598 19.16 -28.40 32.35
C ARG A 598 17.74 -27.84 32.27
N LEU A 599 17.54 -26.55 32.59
CA LEU A 599 16.22 -25.92 32.69
C LEU A 599 16.19 -24.71 31.75
N GLN A 600 15.78 -24.94 30.51
CA GLN A 600 15.80 -23.93 29.46
C GLN A 600 14.41 -23.30 29.32
N LEU A 601 14.34 -21.99 29.53
CA LEU A 601 13.14 -21.19 29.28
C LEU A 601 13.05 -20.88 27.78
N LEU A 602 11.91 -21.22 27.17
CA LEU A 602 11.59 -21.01 25.76
C LEU A 602 10.39 -20.07 25.65
N LYS A 603 10.25 -19.37 24.51
CA LYS A 603 9.11 -18.45 24.28
C LYS A 603 7.73 -19.12 24.39
N ASP A 604 7.66 -20.44 24.20
CA ASP A 604 6.44 -21.25 24.25
C ASP A 604 6.42 -22.30 25.38
N GLY A 605 7.35 -22.27 26.33
CA GLY A 605 7.37 -23.21 27.45
C GLY A 605 8.67 -23.34 28.24
N LEU A 606 8.72 -24.33 29.13
CA LEU A 606 9.92 -24.76 29.86
C LEU A 606 10.39 -26.11 29.30
N LEU A 607 11.68 -26.24 29.04
CA LEU A 607 12.32 -27.50 28.64
C LEU A 607 13.24 -27.99 29.77
N ILE A 608 12.87 -29.13 30.35
CA ILE A 608 13.65 -29.88 31.34
C ILE A 608 14.49 -30.91 30.57
N LEU A 609 15.81 -30.88 30.74
CA LEU A 609 16.78 -31.77 30.10
C LEU A 609 17.55 -32.56 31.16
N ASN A 610 17.79 -33.86 30.89
CA ASN A 610 18.48 -34.76 31.81
C ASN A 610 17.89 -34.68 33.22
N ALA A 611 16.59 -35.02 33.33
CA ALA A 611 15.83 -34.88 34.56
C ALA A 611 16.33 -35.80 35.67
N SER A 612 16.18 -35.34 36.90
CA SER A 612 16.58 -35.98 38.15
C SER A 612 15.43 -35.98 39.14
N ASP A 613 15.56 -36.71 40.25
CA ASP A 613 14.50 -36.83 41.26
C ASP A 613 14.09 -35.48 41.88
N SER A 614 14.98 -34.47 41.85
CA SER A 614 14.70 -33.11 42.32
C SER A 614 13.96 -32.21 41.31
N ASP A 615 13.78 -32.63 40.05
CA ASP A 615 12.95 -31.93 39.06
C ASP A 615 11.47 -32.40 39.10
N GLY A 616 11.11 -33.20 40.10
CA GLY A 616 9.72 -33.49 40.45
C GLY A 616 9.06 -32.32 41.18
N GLY A 617 7.73 -32.24 41.15
CA GLY A 617 6.96 -31.24 41.89
C GLY A 617 6.00 -30.42 41.04
N GLN A 618 5.50 -29.34 41.63
CA GLN A 618 4.50 -28.46 41.07
C GLN A 618 5.15 -27.29 40.32
N TYR A 619 4.92 -27.23 39.01
CA TYR A 619 5.36 -26.12 38.15
C TYR A 619 4.17 -25.22 37.81
N ARG A 620 4.39 -23.91 37.78
CA ARG A 620 3.42 -22.89 37.33
C ARG A 620 4.06 -22.05 36.24
N CYS A 621 3.30 -21.74 35.20
CA CYS A 621 3.64 -20.65 34.28
C CYS A 621 2.70 -19.46 34.53
N LEU A 622 3.29 -18.29 34.72
CA LEU A 622 2.63 -17.01 34.86
C LEU A 622 2.85 -16.19 33.60
N SER A 623 1.80 -15.59 33.06
CA SER A 623 1.90 -14.49 32.11
C SER A 623 1.88 -13.18 32.89
N VAL A 624 2.79 -12.28 32.56
CA VAL A 624 2.94 -10.97 33.20
C VAL A 624 2.84 -9.88 32.13
N GLU A 625 1.78 -9.08 32.17
CA GLU A 625 1.48 -8.05 31.16
C GLU A 625 1.33 -6.68 31.83
N SER A 626 2.07 -5.69 31.33
CA SER A 626 2.06 -4.33 31.86
C SER A 626 1.00 -3.47 31.18
N SER A 627 0.29 -2.68 31.98
CA SER A 627 -0.71 -1.69 31.54
C SER A 627 -0.33 -0.29 32.03
N LYS A 628 -1.19 0.71 31.81
CA LYS A 628 -1.02 2.04 32.43
C LYS A 628 -1.48 2.10 33.90
N SER A 629 -2.28 1.15 34.37
CA SER A 629 -2.68 1.06 35.79
C SER A 629 -1.69 0.26 36.63
N ALA A 630 -1.32 -0.95 36.18
CA ALA A 630 -0.46 -1.88 36.92
C ALA A 630 0.19 -2.94 36.02
N GLU A 631 1.14 -3.68 36.58
CA GLU A 631 1.59 -4.98 36.06
C GLU A 631 0.60 -6.08 36.54
N TYR A 632 -0.02 -6.80 35.60
CA TYR A 632 -0.98 -7.86 35.92
C TYR A 632 -0.37 -9.24 35.70
N ARG A 633 -0.68 -10.17 36.62
CA ARG A 633 -0.11 -11.52 36.67
C ARG A 633 -1.23 -12.56 36.64
N THR A 634 -1.27 -13.38 35.59
CA THR A 634 -2.24 -14.49 35.46
C THR A 634 -1.53 -15.83 35.35
N THR A 635 -2.09 -16.88 35.96
CA THR A 635 -1.56 -18.25 35.80
C THR A 635 -2.08 -18.82 34.48
N VAL A 636 -1.20 -19.07 33.52
CA VAL A 636 -1.56 -19.62 32.21
C VAL A 636 -1.68 -21.14 32.28
N ALA A 637 -0.71 -21.79 32.94
CA ALA A 637 -0.61 -23.22 32.99
C ALA A 637 -0.09 -23.70 34.35
N LYS A 638 -0.55 -24.86 34.79
CA LYS A 638 -0.13 -25.51 36.02
C LYS A 638 0.13 -26.98 35.75
N TYR A 639 1.29 -27.48 36.19
CA TYR A 639 1.72 -28.86 35.97
C TYR A 639 2.14 -29.53 37.27
N GLN A 640 1.85 -30.82 37.40
CA GLN A 640 2.42 -31.67 38.44
C GLN A 640 3.35 -32.69 37.77
N VAL A 641 4.65 -32.51 37.93
CA VAL A 641 5.68 -33.39 37.35
C VAL A 641 6.02 -34.49 38.35
N VAL A 642 5.89 -35.74 37.91
CA VAL A 642 6.21 -36.93 38.70
C VAL A 642 7.36 -37.67 38.05
N ILE A 643 8.48 -37.79 38.77
CA ILE A 643 9.60 -38.61 38.35
C ILE A 643 9.22 -40.08 38.59
N ARG A 644 9.29 -40.91 37.55
CA ARG A 644 9.06 -42.36 37.65
C ARG A 644 10.40 -43.08 37.69
N ALA A 645 10.66 -43.80 38.77
CA ALA A 645 11.75 -44.78 38.81
C ALA A 645 11.47 -45.90 37.80
N SER A 646 12.50 -46.39 37.11
CA SER A 646 12.40 -47.45 36.08
C SER A 646 11.94 -48.78 36.68
N GLY A 647 10.63 -49.01 36.69
CA GLY A 647 10.04 -50.22 37.23
C GLY A 647 10.37 -51.44 36.37
N THR A 648 10.76 -52.54 37.01
CA THR A 648 10.99 -53.82 36.33
C THR A 648 9.66 -54.46 35.93
N GLY A 649 9.12 -54.03 34.79
CA GLY A 649 7.87 -54.53 34.22
C GLY A 649 7.84 -54.31 32.71
N ASP A 650 7.88 -55.41 31.97
CA ASP A 650 7.79 -55.55 30.51
C ASP A 650 8.66 -54.64 29.63
N ARG A 651 9.84 -55.17 29.26
CA ARG A 651 10.71 -54.60 28.23
C ARG A 651 10.15 -54.89 26.83
N SER A 652 9.16 -54.11 26.41
CA SER A 652 8.86 -53.94 24.98
C SER A 652 9.98 -53.14 24.32
N ILE A 653 11.13 -53.78 24.14
CA ILE A 653 12.25 -53.24 23.35
C ILE A 653 11.84 -53.33 21.89
N SER A 654 11.39 -52.20 21.34
CA SER A 654 11.46 -51.96 19.90
C SER A 654 12.94 -51.87 19.52
N ASP A 655 13.54 -53.02 19.24
CA ASP A 655 14.97 -53.14 18.94
C ASP A 655 15.27 -52.49 17.59
N ALA A 656 15.55 -51.19 17.62
CA ALA A 656 16.05 -50.42 16.48
C ALA A 656 17.44 -50.94 16.12
N ARG A 657 17.48 -52.02 15.33
CA ARG A 657 18.66 -52.82 14.98
C ARG A 657 19.88 -51.95 14.67
N ILE A 658 20.79 -51.83 15.63
CA ILE A 658 22.17 -51.37 15.39
C ILE A 658 22.93 -52.55 14.78
N GLY A 659 22.56 -52.90 13.55
CA GLY A 659 23.17 -53.94 12.71
C GLY A 659 23.40 -53.34 11.32
N GLY A 660 24.67 -53.15 10.95
CA GLY A 660 25.04 -52.17 9.93
C GLY A 660 25.06 -52.69 8.48
N SER A 661 24.72 -51.78 7.56
CA SER A 661 25.23 -51.77 6.17
C SER A 661 25.25 -50.36 5.54
N SER A 662 24.48 -49.40 6.08
CA SER A 662 24.27 -48.08 5.46
C SER A 662 25.38 -47.04 5.68
N VAL A 663 26.00 -46.96 6.88
CA VAL A 663 26.93 -45.86 7.23
C VAL A 663 28.15 -45.78 6.31
N THR A 664 28.68 -46.92 5.85
CA THR A 664 29.79 -46.96 4.88
C THR A 664 29.35 -46.46 3.50
N GLY A 665 28.15 -46.83 3.05
CA GLY A 665 27.55 -46.32 1.82
C GLY A 665 27.27 -44.83 1.88
N LEU A 666 26.72 -44.33 2.99
CA LEU A 666 26.48 -42.90 3.20
C LEU A 666 27.78 -42.09 3.21
N LYS A 667 28.83 -42.59 3.87
CA LYS A 667 30.17 -41.96 3.84
C LYS A 667 30.79 -41.99 2.45
N ALA A 668 30.61 -43.08 1.68
CA ALA A 668 31.06 -43.15 0.30
C ALA A 668 30.31 -42.14 -0.60
N ILE A 669 28.99 -42.05 -0.49
CA ILE A 669 28.15 -41.10 -1.24
C ILE A 669 28.52 -39.65 -0.90
N VAL A 670 28.67 -39.30 0.38
CA VAL A 670 29.10 -37.96 0.81
C VAL A 670 30.52 -37.65 0.30
N GLY A 671 31.44 -38.62 0.35
CA GLY A 671 32.78 -38.46 -0.24
C GLY A 671 32.73 -38.22 -1.76
N LEU A 672 31.88 -38.96 -2.48
CA LEU A 672 31.70 -38.82 -3.93
C LEU A 672 31.09 -37.45 -4.28
N LEU A 673 30.11 -36.97 -3.51
CA LEU A 673 29.51 -35.65 -3.66
C LEU A 673 30.50 -34.51 -3.36
N VAL A 674 31.37 -34.67 -2.35
CA VAL A 674 32.43 -33.69 -2.08
C VAL A 674 33.47 -33.68 -3.22
N VAL A 675 33.84 -34.84 -3.77
CA VAL A 675 34.77 -34.92 -4.90
C VAL A 675 34.15 -34.32 -6.17
N THR A 676 32.89 -34.60 -6.50
CA THR A 676 32.24 -33.97 -7.67
C THR A 676 32.04 -32.47 -7.49
N LEU A 677 31.73 -31.99 -6.28
CA LEU A 677 31.68 -30.56 -5.98
C LEU A 677 33.06 -29.88 -6.18
N LEU A 678 34.14 -30.51 -5.70
CA LEU A 678 35.51 -30.01 -5.90
C LEU A 678 35.92 -30.00 -7.38
N VAL A 679 35.54 -31.03 -8.15
CA VAL A 679 35.77 -31.08 -9.61
C VAL A 679 34.96 -30.01 -10.33
N LEU A 680 33.69 -29.77 -9.96
CA LEU A 680 32.86 -28.70 -10.53
C LEU A 680 33.39 -27.30 -10.18
N LEU A 681 33.86 -27.09 -8.96
CA LEU A 681 34.52 -25.84 -8.55
C LEU A 681 35.81 -25.62 -9.33
N ALA A 682 36.69 -26.63 -9.45
CA ALA A 682 37.90 -26.56 -10.24
C ALA A 682 37.63 -26.34 -11.73
N TRP A 683 36.58 -26.96 -12.29
CA TRP A 683 36.12 -26.77 -13.66
C TRP A 683 35.62 -25.34 -13.91
N ASN A 684 34.80 -24.79 -13.01
CA ASN A 684 34.37 -23.39 -13.09
C ASN A 684 35.53 -22.40 -12.92
N PHE A 685 36.55 -22.75 -12.12
CA PHE A 685 37.79 -21.98 -12.01
C PHE A 685 38.58 -21.99 -13.33
N TYR A 686 38.77 -23.18 -13.92
CA TYR A 686 39.45 -23.35 -15.21
C TYR A 686 38.70 -22.68 -16.38
N LYS A 687 37.36 -22.64 -16.31
CA LYS A 687 36.48 -21.90 -17.24
C LYS A 687 36.37 -20.40 -16.96
N GLY A 688 36.94 -19.89 -15.87
CA GLY A 688 36.94 -18.46 -15.54
C GLY A 688 35.61 -17.89 -15.03
N HIS A 689 34.70 -18.73 -14.53
CA HIS A 689 33.36 -18.31 -14.08
C HIS A 689 33.28 -17.86 -12.60
N LEU A 690 34.42 -17.73 -11.91
CA LEU A 690 34.50 -17.27 -10.51
C LEU A 690 35.58 -16.19 -10.35
N PRO A 691 35.22 -14.95 -9.94
CA PRO A 691 36.21 -13.89 -9.70
C PRO A 691 36.94 -14.08 -8.37
N LEU A 692 38.25 -13.81 -8.36
CA LEU A 692 39.10 -13.91 -7.17
C LEU A 692 39.12 -12.59 -6.36
N PRO A 693 38.87 -12.60 -5.04
CA PRO A 693 39.17 -11.45 -4.18
C PRO A 693 40.69 -11.31 -3.95
N TRP A 694 41.15 -10.06 -3.82
CA TRP A 694 42.55 -9.63 -3.86
C TRP A 694 43.59 -10.41 -3.04
N LYS A 695 44.81 -10.42 -3.57
CA LYS A 695 46.00 -9.99 -2.80
C LYS A 695 46.84 -8.99 -3.59
N CYS A 696 47.02 -7.79 -3.03
CA CYS A 696 48.15 -6.92 -3.35
C CYS A 696 49.28 -7.16 -2.33
N GLY A 697 50.53 -6.88 -2.72
CA GLY A 697 51.60 -6.56 -1.77
C GLY A 697 52.49 -7.71 -1.29
N LYS A 698 53.52 -8.02 -2.08
CA LYS A 698 54.90 -7.77 -1.62
C LYS A 698 55.78 -7.35 -2.81
N LYS A 699 56.64 -6.36 -2.57
CA LYS A 699 57.78 -5.98 -3.43
C LYS A 699 59.04 -6.66 -2.90
N ASP A 700 60.08 -6.67 -3.73
CA ASP A 700 61.54 -6.62 -3.48
C ASP A 700 62.19 -7.00 -4.84
N GLU A 701 63.14 -6.31 -5.50
CA GLU A 701 63.80 -4.99 -5.41
C GLU A 701 64.01 -4.50 -6.89
N SER A 702 64.20 -3.22 -7.24
CA SER A 702 65.48 -2.50 -7.14
C SER A 702 65.35 -0.96 -7.16
N HIS A 703 66.44 -0.30 -6.74
CA HIS A 703 66.67 1.14 -6.54
C HIS A 703 66.37 2.08 -7.73
N GLU A 704 65.93 3.30 -7.42
CA GLU A 704 66.79 4.52 -7.48
C GLU A 704 66.23 5.62 -6.53
N GLU A 705 66.88 6.79 -6.43
CA GLU A 705 66.97 7.59 -5.19
C GLU A 705 66.09 8.86 -5.04
N ASP A 706 65.88 9.22 -3.76
CA ASP A 706 65.73 10.55 -3.11
C ASP A 706 64.76 11.68 -3.55
N SER A 707 63.94 12.09 -2.56
CA SER A 707 63.67 13.48 -2.07
C SER A 707 63.10 14.57 -3.04
N LEU A 708 62.53 15.72 -2.62
CA LEU A 708 62.20 16.34 -1.32
C LEU A 708 60.95 17.26 -1.49
N HIS A 709 60.44 17.88 -0.41
CA HIS A 709 59.31 18.84 -0.43
C HIS A 709 59.56 20.16 -1.21
N SER A 710 58.50 20.79 -1.76
CA SER A 710 57.92 22.11 -1.30
C SER A 710 57.36 23.09 -2.38
N ILE A 711 56.23 23.75 -2.05
CA ILE A 711 55.85 25.18 -2.26
C ILE A 711 55.82 25.82 -3.70
N VAL A 712 54.59 25.96 -4.29
CA VAL A 712 53.80 27.21 -4.60
C VAL A 712 54.54 28.52 -5.01
N PRO A 713 54.09 29.44 -5.94
CA PRO A 713 53.04 29.43 -7.02
C PRO A 713 53.47 30.11 -8.40
N SER A 714 52.49 30.54 -9.23
CA SER A 714 52.51 31.61 -10.30
C SER A 714 53.21 31.34 -11.66
N ARG A 715 52.88 31.97 -12.84
CA ARG A 715 51.67 32.66 -13.40
C ARG A 715 51.91 33.02 -14.90
N GLU A 716 50.86 33.15 -15.74
CA GLU A 716 50.85 33.75 -17.12
C GLU A 716 51.72 33.03 -18.22
N THR A 717 51.52 33.10 -19.56
CA THR A 717 50.61 33.86 -20.46
C THR A 717 50.23 33.09 -21.77
N GLN A 718 49.34 33.65 -22.59
CA GLN A 718 48.81 33.26 -23.94
C GLN A 718 49.75 33.60 -25.14
N PRO A 719 49.40 33.44 -26.47
CA PRO A 719 48.47 32.52 -27.20
C PRO A 719 48.95 32.00 -28.63
N ALA A 720 48.14 31.15 -29.29
CA ALA A 720 47.97 31.01 -30.79
C ALA A 720 49.15 30.42 -31.64
N PRO A 721 49.03 30.12 -32.98
CA PRO A 721 47.93 30.33 -33.95
C PRO A 721 47.54 29.08 -34.83
N ILE A 722 47.16 29.30 -36.12
CA ILE A 722 46.40 28.44 -37.07
C ILE A 722 47.14 28.34 -38.44
N GLU A 723 46.91 27.28 -39.26
CA GLU A 723 46.94 27.15 -40.76
C GLU A 723 47.40 25.72 -41.22
N ASP A 724 47.28 25.23 -42.48
CA ASP A 724 46.14 25.08 -43.42
C ASP A 724 46.49 23.97 -44.49
N LYS A 725 45.63 23.77 -45.52
CA LYS A 725 45.59 22.81 -46.66
C LYS A 725 46.82 22.76 -47.60
N PRO A 726 47.04 21.67 -48.40
CA PRO A 726 46.45 21.55 -49.77
C PRO A 726 46.16 20.11 -50.32
N LEU A 727 45.79 20.03 -51.61
CA LEU A 727 45.28 18.85 -52.38
C LEU A 727 46.38 18.07 -53.14
N MET A 728 46.13 16.79 -53.53
CA MET A 728 45.96 16.38 -54.96
C MET A 728 45.79 14.87 -55.26
N SER A 729 44.93 14.58 -56.25
CA SER A 729 44.93 13.54 -57.31
C SER A 729 45.60 12.14 -57.14
N GLY A 730 44.83 11.09 -57.49
CA GLY A 730 45.32 9.72 -57.80
C GLY A 730 44.28 8.91 -58.62
N ARG A 731 44.69 7.99 -59.50
CA ARG A 731 43.81 7.42 -60.57
C ARG A 731 44.04 5.93 -60.87
N GLY A 732 42.96 5.14 -60.89
CA GLY A 732 42.88 3.76 -61.42
C GLY A 732 41.58 3.08 -60.94
N SER A 733 40.63 2.61 -61.76
CA SER A 733 40.65 1.73 -62.96
C SER A 733 40.36 0.26 -62.61
N GLY A 734 39.12 -0.18 -62.86
CA GLY A 734 38.69 -1.59 -62.74
C GLY A 734 37.24 -1.79 -63.20
N ASN A 735 37.03 -2.57 -64.28
CA ASN A 735 35.71 -2.78 -64.89
C ASN A 735 34.94 -3.95 -64.27
N SER A 736 33.60 -3.86 -64.27
CA SER A 736 32.74 -4.94 -64.80
C SER A 736 31.32 -4.42 -65.11
N ASN A 737 30.64 -5.04 -66.08
CA ASN A 737 29.34 -4.62 -66.61
C ASN A 737 28.23 -5.61 -66.25
N SER A 738 26.98 -5.16 -66.14
CA SER A 738 25.88 -5.61 -67.02
C SER A 738 24.59 -4.79 -66.80
N ASN A 739 23.81 -4.65 -67.87
CA ASN A 739 22.53 -3.91 -67.90
C ASN A 739 21.34 -4.89 -67.93
N HIS A 740 20.11 -4.39 -67.73
CA HIS A 740 19.05 -4.65 -68.72
C HIS A 740 18.02 -3.52 -68.83
N SER A 741 17.42 -3.39 -70.02
CA SER A 741 16.58 -2.28 -70.50
C SER A 741 15.07 -2.59 -70.37
N ARG A 742 14.18 -1.64 -70.05
CA ARG A 742 13.55 -0.58 -70.89
C ARG A 742 12.51 -1.08 -71.92
N GLY A 743 11.31 -0.50 -71.91
CA GLY A 743 10.29 -0.62 -72.98
C GLY A 743 9.09 0.32 -72.74
N GLU A 744 8.60 1.00 -73.79
CA GLU A 744 7.53 2.02 -73.76
C GLU A 744 6.52 1.81 -74.91
N THR A 745 5.37 2.51 -74.86
CA THR A 745 4.41 2.83 -75.98
C THR A 745 3.42 1.74 -76.49
N ALA A 746 2.26 2.06 -77.11
CA ALA A 746 1.28 3.18 -77.01
C ALA A 746 0.03 2.92 -77.93
N PHE A 747 -0.96 3.84 -77.95
CA PHE A 747 -2.08 4.02 -78.92
C PHE A 747 -3.29 3.04 -78.84
N THR A 748 -4.50 3.45 -78.39
CA THR A 748 -5.69 4.04 -79.11
C THR A 748 -6.42 3.10 -80.09
N ALA A 749 -7.74 3.13 -80.38
CA ALA A 749 -8.98 3.85 -79.92
C ALA A 749 -10.19 3.15 -80.63
N THR A 750 -11.51 3.40 -80.50
CA THR A 750 -12.49 4.31 -79.82
C THR A 750 -13.86 3.56 -79.80
N GLY A 751 -15.04 4.01 -79.33
CA GLY A 751 -15.54 5.27 -78.75
C GLY A 751 -17.02 5.55 -79.16
N LYS A 752 -17.76 6.40 -78.41
CA LYS A 752 -19.20 6.76 -78.52
C LYS A 752 -20.19 5.66 -78.06
N ASN A 753 -21.29 5.93 -77.37
CA ASN A 753 -21.92 7.16 -76.82
C ASN A 753 -22.55 6.81 -75.42
N ASP A 754 -23.35 7.59 -74.67
CA ASP A 754 -24.12 8.83 -74.86
C ASP A 754 -24.28 9.62 -73.51
N ALA A 755 -25.29 10.50 -73.35
CA ALA A 755 -25.56 11.36 -72.17
C ALA A 755 -27.09 11.50 -71.84
N PRO A 756 -27.59 12.30 -70.86
CA PRO A 756 -26.91 13.24 -69.93
C PRO A 756 -27.47 13.31 -68.46
N GLU A 757 -26.96 14.29 -67.67
CA GLU A 757 -27.56 14.93 -66.45
C GLU A 757 -27.70 14.12 -65.13
N VAL A 758 -27.59 14.68 -63.89
CA VAL A 758 -27.01 15.96 -63.37
C VAL A 758 -26.68 15.86 -61.85
N SER A 759 -25.62 16.56 -61.41
CA SER A 759 -25.34 17.10 -60.05
C SER A 759 -25.74 16.36 -58.75
N LEU A 760 -24.77 15.96 -57.92
CA LEU A 760 -24.35 16.72 -56.73
C LEU A 760 -23.07 16.15 -56.06
N THR A 761 -22.33 17.00 -55.34
CA THR A 761 -21.09 16.66 -54.61
C THR A 761 -21.18 17.02 -53.13
N SER A 762 -20.65 16.14 -52.27
CA SER A 762 -20.29 16.49 -50.89
C SER A 762 -19.09 15.66 -50.40
N LEU A 763 -17.92 16.29 -50.45
CA LEU A 763 -16.95 16.39 -49.33
C LEU A 763 -16.58 15.09 -48.59
N GLN A 764 -15.44 14.53 -48.95
CA GLN A 764 -14.61 13.75 -48.02
C GLN A 764 -14.02 14.70 -46.97
N TYR A 765 -13.92 14.24 -45.72
CA TYR A 765 -13.07 14.89 -44.71
C TYR A 765 -11.59 14.64 -45.04
N ILE A 766 -10.75 15.61 -44.70
CA ILE A 766 -9.29 15.50 -44.72
C ILE A 766 -8.83 15.50 -43.27
N ASP A 767 -8.17 14.43 -42.86
CA ASP A 767 -7.39 14.40 -41.62
C ASP A 767 -5.98 14.94 -41.95
N ASP A 768 -5.54 15.99 -41.25
CA ASP A 768 -4.18 16.50 -41.29
C ASP A 768 -3.67 16.69 -39.85
N GLU A 769 -2.95 15.69 -39.33
CA GLU A 769 -2.01 15.89 -38.22
C GLU A 769 -0.61 16.14 -38.79
N SER A 770 -0.09 17.36 -38.68
CA SER A 770 1.35 17.60 -38.71
C SER A 770 1.75 18.91 -38.02
N GLU A 771 2.79 18.78 -37.18
CA GLU A 771 3.77 19.80 -36.74
C GLU A 771 3.29 21.23 -36.37
N ILE A 772 3.27 21.52 -35.06
CA ILE A 772 3.98 22.63 -34.37
C ILE A 772 3.89 22.49 -32.85
#